data_AF-A0A978VW81-F1
#
_entry.id   AF-A0A978VW81-F1
#
_cell.length_a   1.000
_cell.length_b   1.000
_cell.length_c   1.000
_cell.angle_alpha   90.00
_cell.angle_beta   90.00
_cell.angle_gamma   90.00
#
_symmetry.space_group_name_H-M   'P 1'
#
loop_
_entity.id
_entity.type
_entity.pdbx_description
1 polymer ?
#
loop_
_entity_poly.entity_id
_entity_poly.type
_entity_poly.pdbx_seq_one_letter_code
_entity_poly.pdbx_strand_id
1 'polypeptide(L)'
;MESENPSLYWFDIIANKFEKGTKIKIGLVNIDDCTSSNITGSGGGVCKVLRGLANTETVAVKFDRIMTEDENRTWKEFFPEWIDEDKKWGTPKCPEIPMPRFEDYRRLDVVVARVPCGNGTEKEGIRDVFRLQVNLVVANLAVESGWVSPDIRRNVYVVFIGSCGPMVEIFRCDDLVMHRGDYWVYKPEMMRLKQRVLMPVGTCQIAPPFAKTGKEGWRDYVFRSSILQNVNNVTIRRRSIYAIAYVTVLHSSESYVCGAISLAQSIRLTGSTIDLILLADDSISFNSTLALRAAGWKVLRIQRIRSPFSRKGSYNEWNYSKLRIWQLTQYEKVIFIDADLLVLRNIDHFFTYPELSASANNKFLFNSGVMVVEPSACLFEDLMVKSFKLESYNGGDQGFLNEYFTWWHRMPAKLNFLKNFERGEREIPDGVFAVHYLGLKPWMCYRDYDCNWDWLHHHRFSSDSAHKKWWQVHDTLPVELQRFCGLTKKMDEKLKFRRERAKDDDFASTSSTGPGGVCKVLRGLANTETVTVKFDRIMPDDGNRTWKEFFPEWIDEDKKWGTPRCPEIPMPRFEDYRGLDVVVARVPCGNGTEKEGIRDVFRLQVNLVVANLAVESSWVNPDIHRNVYVVFIGYCGPMVEIFRCDDLMMHRGKYWVYKPDMSRLKQKVLMPLGTCQIAPPFAKTGKERWRNFIMSHSKLQFLNNNNATIFLPRPRYAYATILHSSESYICGAISLAQSIRLTGSTKDLILLADDSISFNSTLALRAAGWKIKRIHRIRSPFSRKGTYNEWNYSKLRIWQLFEYEKVIFIDADLLVLRNIDHFFTYPELSASANNKFLFNSGVMVVEPSACLFEDLMLKSFKLESYNNGDQGFLNEYFTWWHRMPAKLNFLKNFEHGKHEIPDNVFAVHYLGLKPWMCYRDYDCNWDLLHHHRFSSDSAHRKWWQVYDSMPLELQTYCGLTRKMGEKLKLLRERARNYGDFPDGHWKIEVKDPRQYHYVD
;
A
#
# COMPACT_ATOMS: atom_id res chain seq x y z
N MET A 1 39.19 22.24 36.63
CA MET A 1 38.29 22.37 35.47
C MET A 1 36.88 22.30 36.03
N GLU A 2 36.24 23.47 36.14
CA GLU A 2 34.91 23.63 36.75
C GLU A 2 33.88 22.77 36.01
N SER A 3 33.09 22.05 36.80
CA SER A 3 31.95 21.27 36.35
C SER A 3 30.80 22.22 36.01
N GLU A 4 30.74 22.67 34.76
CA GLU A 4 29.57 23.39 34.26
C GLU A 4 28.34 22.46 34.25
N ASN A 5 27.30 22.87 34.96
CA ASN A 5 26.03 22.15 35.07
C ASN A 5 25.27 22.25 33.72
N PRO A 6 25.00 21.15 32.98
CA PRO A 6 24.43 21.19 31.62
C PRO A 6 23.03 21.83 31.53
N SER A 7 22.36 22.02 32.66
CA SER A 7 20.96 22.47 32.77
C SER A 7 20.74 23.98 32.62
N LEU A 8 21.79 24.80 32.59
CA LEU A 8 21.73 26.27 32.57
C LEU A 8 22.06 26.94 31.23
N TYR A 9 22.64 26.19 30.30
CA TYR A 9 23.19 26.76 29.05
C TYR A 9 22.16 27.54 28.22
N TRP A 10 20.90 27.09 28.20
CA TRP A 10 19.83 27.78 27.51
C TRP A 10 19.47 29.12 28.16
N PHE A 11 19.53 29.20 29.50
CA PHE A 11 19.21 30.42 30.24
C PHE A 11 20.29 31.48 30.02
N ASP A 12 21.56 31.09 30.05
CA ASP A 12 22.68 32.01 29.83
C ASP A 12 22.61 32.68 28.44
N ILE A 13 22.22 31.93 27.41
CA ILE A 13 22.02 32.45 26.05
C ILE A 13 20.93 33.52 26.02
N ILE A 14 19.84 33.31 26.75
CA ILE A 14 18.71 34.24 26.80
C ILE A 14 19.04 35.44 27.69
N ALA A 15 19.58 35.21 28.89
CA ALA A 15 19.90 36.24 29.88
C ALA A 15 20.88 37.28 29.33
N ASN A 16 21.86 36.86 28.52
CA ASN A 16 22.79 37.74 27.82
C ASN A 16 22.13 38.65 26.77
N LYS A 17 20.84 38.47 26.46
CA LYS A 17 20.07 39.34 25.56
C LYS A 17 19.28 40.43 26.29
N PHE A 18 19.27 40.41 27.61
CA PHE A 18 18.63 41.42 28.45
C PHE A 18 19.70 42.29 29.13
N GLU A 19 19.33 43.53 29.49
CA GLU A 19 20.24 44.42 30.21
C GLU A 19 20.58 43.86 31.59
N LYS A 20 21.86 43.95 32.00
CA LYS A 20 22.34 43.44 33.29
C LYS A 20 21.52 44.06 34.43
N GLY A 21 20.93 43.21 35.27
CA GLY A 21 20.10 43.61 36.41
C GLY A 21 18.59 43.62 36.13
N THR A 22 18.15 43.39 34.89
CA THR A 22 16.73 43.27 34.55
C THR A 22 16.14 41.97 35.10
N LYS A 23 14.96 42.04 35.74
CA LYS A 23 14.24 40.85 36.20
C LYS A 23 13.54 40.17 35.03
N ILE A 24 13.88 38.90 34.75
CA ILE A 24 13.32 38.12 33.63
C ILE A 24 12.08 37.37 34.11
N LYS A 25 10.92 37.62 33.49
CA LYS A 25 9.65 36.96 33.81
C LYS A 25 9.43 35.72 32.93
N ILE A 26 9.29 34.56 33.55
CA ILE A 26 9.26 33.23 32.91
C ILE A 26 7.90 32.57 33.14
N GLY A 27 7.16 32.30 32.07
CA GLY A 27 5.93 31.50 32.13
C GLY A 27 6.24 30.02 31.99
N LEU A 28 5.71 29.18 32.87
CA LEU A 28 5.90 27.73 32.87
C LEU A 28 4.63 27.03 32.39
N VAL A 29 4.71 26.29 31.28
CA VAL A 29 3.59 25.59 30.64
C VAL A 29 3.83 24.08 30.71
N ASN A 30 2.87 23.33 31.24
CA ASN A 30 2.99 21.87 31.41
C ASN A 30 4.26 21.45 32.20
N ILE A 31 4.61 22.25 33.22
CA ILE A 31 5.73 22.02 34.15
C ILE A 31 5.16 22.20 35.56
N ASP A 32 5.58 21.35 36.50
CA ASP A 32 5.14 21.41 37.89
C ASP A 32 5.40 22.80 38.51
N ASP A 33 4.53 23.22 39.42
CA ASP A 33 4.63 24.54 40.05
C ASP A 33 5.94 24.68 40.83
N CYS A 34 6.83 25.54 40.34
CA CYS A 34 8.10 25.84 40.96
C CYS A 34 7.99 26.67 42.25
N THR A 35 6.81 26.79 42.88
CA THR A 35 6.63 27.40 44.21
C THR A 35 6.41 26.37 45.34
N SER A 36 6.11 25.10 45.04
CA SER A 36 5.84 24.08 46.07
C SER A 36 7.13 23.45 46.66
N SER A 37 7.16 23.20 47.97
CA SER A 37 8.33 22.65 48.67
C SER A 37 8.60 21.16 48.42
N ASN A 38 7.64 20.43 47.83
CA ASN A 38 7.73 18.99 47.56
C ASN A 38 7.78 18.73 46.06
N ILE A 39 8.98 18.65 45.48
CA ILE A 39 9.15 18.26 44.08
C ILE A 39 9.95 16.95 44.00
N THR A 40 9.24 15.83 43.88
CA THR A 40 9.81 14.49 43.65
C THR A 40 9.39 13.97 42.28
N GLY A 41 10.27 14.13 41.28
CA GLY A 41 10.06 13.67 39.90
C GLY A 41 11.05 14.29 38.89
N SER A 42 11.05 13.82 37.63
CA SER A 42 11.92 14.34 36.54
C SER A 42 11.63 15.81 36.17
N GLY A 43 10.53 16.39 36.66
CA GLY A 43 10.19 17.82 36.61
C GLY A 43 10.98 18.70 37.59
N GLY A 44 11.57 18.12 38.64
CA GLY A 44 12.27 18.86 39.70
C GLY A 44 13.60 19.50 39.30
N GLY A 45 14.20 19.08 38.18
CA GLY A 45 15.47 19.65 37.70
C GLY A 45 15.34 21.11 37.29
N VAL A 46 14.33 21.45 36.46
CA VAL A 46 14.15 22.81 35.90
C VAL A 46 13.75 23.79 37.01
N CYS A 47 12.82 23.41 37.89
CA CYS A 47 12.41 24.26 39.02
C CYS A 47 13.54 24.50 40.03
N LYS A 48 14.35 23.49 40.34
CA LYS A 48 15.52 23.66 41.23
C LYS A 48 16.54 24.64 40.66
N VAL A 49 16.76 24.60 39.34
CA VAL A 49 17.68 25.50 38.64
C VAL A 49 17.15 26.93 38.60
N LEU A 50 15.89 27.13 38.21
CA LEU A 50 15.29 28.47 38.11
C LEU A 50 15.21 29.19 39.47
N ARG A 51 14.93 28.46 40.57
CA ARG A 51 14.96 29.03 41.94
C ARG A 51 16.33 29.55 42.37
N GLY A 52 17.41 29.02 41.80
CA GLY A 52 18.79 29.41 42.13
C GLY A 52 19.28 30.66 41.40
N LEU A 53 18.51 31.21 40.45
CA LEU A 53 18.92 32.34 39.62
C LEU A 53 18.43 33.66 40.19
N ALA A 54 19.39 34.52 40.59
CA ALA A 54 19.11 35.91 40.92
C ALA A 54 18.46 36.64 39.72
N ASN A 55 17.44 37.47 39.98
CA ASN A 55 16.71 38.26 38.97
C ASN A 55 15.79 37.46 38.02
N THR A 56 15.19 36.36 38.47
CA THR A 56 14.11 35.66 37.74
C THR A 56 12.77 35.70 38.47
N GLU A 57 11.66 35.71 37.73
CA GLU A 57 10.30 35.57 38.25
C GLU A 57 9.58 34.47 37.48
N THR A 58 9.18 33.38 38.14
CA THR A 58 8.47 32.27 37.50
C THR A 58 6.97 32.35 37.75
N VAL A 59 6.16 32.15 36.71
CA VAL A 59 4.70 32.09 36.78
C VAL A 59 4.21 30.77 36.19
N ALA A 60 3.54 29.94 36.98
CA ALA A 60 2.92 28.70 36.50
C ALA A 60 1.64 29.01 35.70
N VAL A 61 1.58 28.58 34.45
CA VAL A 61 0.40 28.73 33.58
C VAL A 61 -0.56 27.57 33.82
N LYS A 62 -1.77 27.88 34.29
CA LYS A 62 -2.79 26.89 34.63
C LYS A 62 -3.81 26.81 33.50
N PHE A 63 -4.04 25.61 32.98
CA PHE A 63 -5.07 25.32 31.99
C PHE A 63 -5.50 23.86 32.10
N ASP A 64 -6.74 23.56 31.73
CA ASP A 64 -7.27 22.20 31.79
C ASP A 64 -6.70 21.35 30.67
N ARG A 65 -6.15 20.18 31.01
CA ARG A 65 -5.65 19.22 30.03
C ARG A 65 -6.81 18.65 29.22
N ILE A 66 -6.68 18.65 27.90
CA ILE A 66 -7.64 17.96 27.04
C ILE A 66 -7.52 16.44 27.23
N MET A 67 -8.62 15.78 27.60
CA MET A 67 -8.68 14.33 27.80
C MET A 67 -9.00 13.63 26.47
N THR A 68 -8.15 12.69 26.07
CA THR A 68 -8.28 11.94 24.81
C THR A 68 -9.34 10.83 24.86
N GLU A 69 -9.94 10.57 26.02
CA GLU A 69 -11.00 9.57 26.24
C GLU A 69 -12.40 10.12 25.92
N ASP A 70 -12.52 11.43 25.69
CA ASP A 70 -13.76 12.05 25.19
C ASP A 70 -13.85 11.82 23.67
N GLU A 71 -14.82 11.01 23.23
CA GLU A 71 -15.02 10.65 21.81
C GLU A 71 -15.15 11.89 20.90
N ASN A 72 -15.58 13.03 21.45
CA ASN A 72 -15.76 14.29 20.72
C ASN A 72 -14.49 15.17 20.60
N ARG A 73 -13.34 14.74 21.13
CA ARG A 73 -12.09 15.53 21.15
C ARG A 73 -10.89 14.78 20.57
N THR A 74 -11.15 13.95 19.56
CA THR A 74 -10.10 13.22 18.84
C THR A 74 -9.52 14.04 17.69
N TRP A 75 -8.34 13.65 17.19
CA TRP A 75 -7.72 14.31 16.03
C TRP A 75 -8.64 14.37 14.81
N LYS A 76 -9.53 13.38 14.63
CA LYS A 76 -10.46 13.32 13.49
C LYS A 76 -11.56 14.39 13.58
N GLU A 77 -11.97 14.79 14.78
CA GLU A 77 -12.97 15.84 14.98
C GLU A 77 -12.40 17.23 14.65
N PHE A 78 -11.11 17.45 14.94
CA PHE A 78 -10.41 18.66 14.51
C PHE A 78 -10.07 18.65 13.01
N PHE A 79 -9.89 17.47 12.41
CA PHE A 79 -9.51 17.31 11.01
C PHE A 79 -10.46 16.36 10.27
N PRO A 80 -11.75 16.72 10.09
CA PRO A 80 -12.74 15.83 9.49
C PRO A 80 -12.52 15.68 7.99
N GLU A 81 -13.03 14.59 7.41
CA GLU A 81 -12.97 14.36 5.96
C GLU A 81 -13.77 15.40 5.17
N TRP A 82 -14.97 15.69 5.64
CA TRP A 82 -15.91 16.55 4.95
C TRP A 82 -16.45 17.62 5.90
N ILE A 83 -16.69 18.82 5.34
CA ILE A 83 -17.41 19.90 6.01
C ILE A 83 -18.41 20.51 5.02
N ASP A 84 -19.46 21.12 5.55
CA ASP A 84 -20.44 21.87 4.78
C ASP A 84 -19.91 23.27 4.41
N GLU A 85 -19.10 23.35 3.36
CA GLU A 85 -18.47 24.59 2.89
C GLU A 85 -19.48 25.66 2.45
N ASP A 86 -20.63 25.23 1.91
CA ASP A 86 -21.69 26.12 1.42
C ASP A 86 -22.69 26.53 2.52
N LYS A 87 -22.52 26.03 3.76
CA LYS A 87 -23.38 26.29 4.92
C LYS A 87 -24.87 25.97 4.69
N LYS A 88 -25.14 24.93 3.89
CA LYS A 88 -26.51 24.47 3.58
C LYS A 88 -27.19 23.76 4.77
N TRP A 89 -26.40 23.05 5.57
CA TRP A 89 -26.78 22.20 6.68
C TRP A 89 -26.31 22.73 8.04
N GLY A 90 -25.37 23.69 8.04
CA GLY A 90 -24.93 24.39 9.25
C GLY A 90 -23.61 25.11 9.03
N THR A 91 -23.22 25.99 9.96
CA THR A 91 -21.86 26.56 9.93
C THR A 91 -20.90 25.58 10.58
N PRO A 92 -19.90 25.03 9.84
CA PRO A 92 -18.91 24.15 10.43
C PRO A 92 -18.15 24.87 11.54
N LYS A 93 -17.98 24.20 12.68
CA LYS A 93 -17.23 24.70 13.83
C LYS A 93 -16.30 23.62 14.35
N CYS A 94 -15.12 24.05 14.77
CA CYS A 94 -14.18 23.16 15.43
C CYS A 94 -14.55 22.93 16.90
N PRO A 95 -14.23 21.73 17.46
CA PRO A 95 -14.32 21.51 18.89
C PRO A 95 -13.48 22.54 19.66
N GLU A 96 -13.91 22.89 20.88
CA GLU A 96 -13.14 23.81 21.72
C GLU A 96 -11.98 23.09 22.40
N ILE A 97 -10.79 23.69 22.33
CA ILE A 97 -9.65 23.29 23.15
C ILE A 97 -9.63 24.19 24.40
N PRO A 98 -9.56 23.63 25.62
CA PRO A 98 -9.41 24.44 26.83
C PRO A 98 -8.12 25.28 26.75
N MET A 99 -8.23 26.59 26.86
CA MET A 99 -7.10 27.52 26.83
C MET A 99 -7.09 28.34 28.13
N PRO A 100 -5.92 28.75 28.64
CA PRO A 100 -5.85 29.69 29.74
C PRO A 100 -6.38 31.06 29.32
N ARG A 101 -6.80 31.88 30.28
CA ARG A 101 -7.04 33.30 30.04
C ARG A 101 -5.69 34.00 29.89
N PHE A 102 -5.29 34.28 28.66
CA PHE A 102 -3.95 34.79 28.37
C PHE A 102 -3.69 36.18 28.99
N GLU A 103 -4.74 36.95 29.28
CA GLU A 103 -4.64 38.25 29.93
C GLU A 103 -4.01 38.17 31.33
N ASP A 104 -4.20 37.05 32.02
CA ASP A 104 -3.65 36.80 33.36
C ASP A 104 -2.12 36.62 33.32
N TYR A 105 -1.55 36.36 32.14
CA TYR A 105 -0.15 36.00 31.95
C TYR A 105 0.62 36.99 31.07
N ARG A 106 0.19 38.26 30.98
CA ARG A 106 0.86 39.26 30.13
C ARG A 106 2.30 39.59 30.60
N ARG A 107 3.09 40.07 29.65
CA ARG A 107 4.48 40.58 29.82
C ARG A 107 5.54 39.53 30.16
N LEU A 108 5.36 38.26 29.77
CA LEU A 108 6.40 37.24 29.91
C LEU A 108 7.58 37.53 28.99
N ASP A 109 8.81 37.45 29.48
CA ASP A 109 10.05 37.53 28.69
C ASP A 109 10.40 36.17 28.05
N VAL A 110 10.08 35.09 28.76
CA VAL A 110 10.36 33.72 28.35
C VAL A 110 9.15 32.83 28.63
N VAL A 111 8.80 31.95 27.69
CA VAL A 111 7.81 30.87 27.90
C VAL A 111 8.54 29.54 27.84
N VAL A 112 8.54 28.79 28.93
CA VAL A 112 9.18 27.46 29.03
C VAL A 112 8.10 26.41 29.08
N ALA A 113 8.17 25.42 28.20
CA ALA A 113 7.16 24.38 28.07
C ALA A 113 7.75 22.98 27.95
N ARG A 114 7.17 22.02 28.65
CA ARG A 114 7.48 20.60 28.43
C ARG A 114 6.54 20.04 27.35
N VAL A 115 7.11 19.54 26.26
CA VAL A 115 6.31 18.98 25.16
C VAL A 115 5.93 17.53 25.50
N PRO A 116 4.64 17.16 25.46
CA PRO A 116 4.24 15.78 25.60
C PRO A 116 4.69 14.98 24.37
N CYS A 117 5.37 13.86 24.63
CA CYS A 117 5.63 12.80 23.67
C CYS A 117 4.62 11.69 23.98
N GLY A 118 3.90 11.16 23.00
CA GLY A 118 3.01 9.99 23.20
C GLY A 118 3.76 8.75 23.77
N ASN A 119 3.08 7.60 23.90
CA ASN A 119 3.58 6.37 24.57
C ASN A 119 4.82 5.66 23.96
N GLY A 120 5.80 6.37 23.42
CA GLY A 120 7.13 5.84 23.12
C GLY A 120 7.32 5.22 21.73
N THR A 121 6.34 5.32 20.82
CA THR A 121 6.57 5.08 19.38
C THR A 121 6.50 6.41 18.63
N GLU A 122 7.52 6.74 17.81
CA GLU A 122 7.58 7.99 17.02
C GLU A 122 6.34 8.20 16.13
N LYS A 123 5.56 7.15 15.81
CA LYS A 123 4.37 7.22 14.94
C LYS A 123 3.08 7.60 15.67
N GLU A 124 2.92 7.34 16.97
CA GLU A 124 1.68 7.66 17.71
C GLU A 124 1.67 9.08 18.31
N GLY A 125 2.83 9.73 18.46
CA GLY A 125 2.95 11.06 19.09
C GLY A 125 2.86 12.29 18.17
N ILE A 126 2.71 12.13 16.85
CA ILE A 126 2.71 13.27 15.90
C ILE A 126 1.31 13.90 15.74
N ARG A 127 0.25 13.10 15.84
CA ARG A 127 -1.16 13.52 15.75
C ARG A 127 -1.84 13.47 17.13
N ASP A 128 -1.21 14.14 18.09
CA ASP A 128 -1.64 14.21 19.50
C ASP A 128 -2.28 15.58 19.79
N VAL A 129 -3.54 15.58 20.21
CA VAL A 129 -4.31 16.82 20.48
C VAL A 129 -3.79 17.56 21.72
N PHE A 130 -3.27 16.84 22.73
CA PHE A 130 -2.65 17.47 23.89
C PHE A 130 -1.31 18.11 23.53
N ARG A 131 -0.53 17.48 22.65
CA ARG A 131 0.67 18.12 22.08
C ARG A 131 0.33 19.40 21.32
N LEU A 132 -0.73 19.39 20.51
CA LEU A 132 -1.23 20.57 19.82
C LEU A 132 -1.68 21.66 20.82
N GLN A 133 -2.45 21.29 21.85
CA GLN A 133 -2.88 22.22 22.91
C GLN A 133 -1.68 22.91 23.57
N VAL A 134 -0.66 22.16 24.01
CA VAL A 134 0.53 22.73 24.66
C VAL A 134 1.24 23.71 23.73
N ASN A 135 1.45 23.37 22.45
CA ASN A 135 2.11 24.27 21.50
C ASN A 135 1.27 25.54 21.23
N LEU A 136 -0.06 25.42 21.15
CA LEU A 136 -0.95 26.57 20.96
C LEU A 136 -1.00 27.48 22.20
N VAL A 137 -0.99 26.93 23.41
CA VAL A 137 -0.90 27.72 24.65
C VAL A 137 0.39 28.55 24.65
N VAL A 138 1.52 27.92 24.33
CA VAL A 138 2.82 28.59 24.26
C VAL A 138 2.82 29.69 23.20
N ALA A 139 2.29 29.41 22.01
CA ALA A 139 2.24 30.38 20.92
C ALA A 139 1.38 31.60 21.28
N ASN A 140 0.19 31.39 21.86
CA ASN A 140 -0.68 32.49 22.28
C ASN A 140 -0.08 33.30 23.43
N LEU A 141 0.57 32.67 24.43
CA LEU A 141 1.28 33.39 25.50
C LEU A 141 2.42 34.25 24.96
N ALA A 142 3.17 33.73 23.98
CA ALA A 142 4.25 34.46 23.33
C ALA A 142 3.71 35.67 22.57
N VAL A 143 2.60 35.52 21.83
CA VAL A 143 1.93 36.61 21.12
C VAL A 143 1.37 37.64 22.10
N GLU A 144 0.64 37.24 23.13
CA GLU A 144 0.05 38.15 24.13
C GLU A 144 1.10 38.91 24.96
N SER A 145 2.29 38.34 25.13
CA SER A 145 3.40 39.00 25.82
C SER A 145 4.27 39.86 24.90
N GLY A 146 4.42 39.46 23.64
CA GLY A 146 5.25 40.15 22.65
C GLY A 146 4.52 41.27 21.91
N TRP A 147 3.20 41.17 21.78
CA TRP A 147 2.37 42.09 21.00
C TRP A 147 1.75 43.19 21.85
N VAL A 148 2.56 44.16 22.28
CA VAL A 148 2.12 45.24 23.18
C VAL A 148 1.16 46.21 22.47
N SER A 149 1.45 46.56 21.22
CA SER A 149 0.57 47.38 20.36
C SER A 149 0.83 47.07 18.88
N PRO A 150 0.03 47.56 17.91
CA PRO A 150 0.28 47.36 16.48
C PRO A 150 1.69 47.78 16.02
N ASP A 151 2.28 48.77 16.69
CA ASP A 151 3.59 49.35 16.35
C ASP A 151 4.72 48.86 17.26
N ILE A 152 4.41 48.38 18.47
CA ILE A 152 5.40 47.98 19.48
C ILE A 152 5.39 46.47 19.66
N ARG A 153 6.50 45.83 19.23
CA ARG A 153 6.76 44.40 19.36
C ARG A 153 7.93 44.18 20.31
N ARG A 154 7.73 43.39 21.36
CA ARG A 154 8.77 42.96 22.30
C ARG A 154 9.27 41.56 21.90
N ASN A 155 10.55 41.31 22.09
CA ASN A 155 11.11 39.96 21.93
C ASN A 155 10.61 39.07 23.08
N VAL A 156 10.06 37.91 22.73
CA VAL A 156 9.73 36.85 23.68
C VAL A 156 10.47 35.60 23.24
N TYR A 157 11.17 34.96 24.17
CA TYR A 157 11.85 33.69 23.91
C TYR A 157 10.97 32.53 24.31
N VAL A 158 11.04 31.43 23.57
CA VAL A 158 10.28 30.22 23.86
C VAL A 158 11.25 29.06 24.02
N VAL A 159 11.11 28.29 25.10
CA VAL A 159 11.97 27.16 25.42
C VAL A 159 11.13 25.90 25.52
N PHE A 160 11.34 24.97 24.60
CA PHE A 160 10.73 23.64 24.66
C PHE A 160 11.67 22.63 25.28
N ILE A 161 11.12 21.79 26.15
CA ILE A 161 11.82 20.71 26.84
C ILE A 161 11.23 19.38 26.41
N GLY A 162 12.07 18.51 25.87
CA GLY A 162 11.74 17.14 25.49
C GLY A 162 12.26 16.75 24.11
N SER A 163 12.48 15.46 23.92
CA SER A 163 13.06 14.87 22.71
C SER A 163 12.17 15.00 21.46
N CYS A 164 10.86 15.18 21.61
CA CYS A 164 9.94 15.34 20.48
C CYS A 164 10.00 16.72 19.81
N GLY A 165 10.54 17.74 20.50
CA GLY A 165 10.54 19.12 20.02
C GLY A 165 9.13 19.71 19.80
N PRO A 166 9.03 21.02 19.50
CA PRO A 166 7.75 21.65 19.19
C PRO A 166 7.18 21.20 17.85
N MET A 167 5.95 21.62 17.57
CA MET A 167 5.35 21.49 16.23
C MET A 167 5.99 22.50 15.29
N VAL A 168 6.63 22.02 14.23
CA VAL A 168 7.38 22.84 13.25
C VAL A 168 6.45 23.79 12.49
N GLU A 169 5.17 23.43 12.38
CA GLU A 169 4.09 24.23 11.80
C GLU A 169 3.67 25.40 12.70
N ILE A 170 4.22 25.52 13.91
CA ILE A 170 3.99 26.67 14.79
C ILE A 170 5.31 27.38 15.05
N PHE A 171 6.36 26.62 15.39
CA PHE A 171 7.69 27.13 15.68
C PHE A 171 8.68 26.69 14.61
N ARG A 172 8.95 27.59 13.67
CA ARG A 172 9.83 27.33 12.53
C ARG A 172 11.28 27.22 12.98
N CYS A 173 12.04 26.38 12.30
CA CYS A 173 13.46 26.27 12.56
C CYS A 173 14.27 27.53 12.18
N ASP A 174 13.72 28.41 11.33
CA ASP A 174 14.28 29.75 11.08
C ASP A 174 14.35 30.61 12.35
N ASP A 175 13.46 30.35 13.31
CA ASP A 175 13.38 31.07 14.59
C ASP A 175 14.19 30.37 15.70
N LEU A 176 14.84 29.23 15.40
CA LEU A 176 15.61 28.45 16.36
C LEU A 176 16.92 29.15 16.68
N VAL A 177 17.08 29.54 17.95
CA VAL A 177 18.31 30.15 18.48
C VAL A 177 19.31 29.07 18.88
N MET A 178 18.83 27.97 19.46
CA MET A 178 19.67 26.87 19.91
C MET A 178 18.85 25.59 20.08
N HIS A 179 19.47 24.46 19.71
CA HIS A 179 19.04 23.13 20.13
C HIS A 179 20.22 22.37 20.75
N ARG A 180 20.10 21.95 22.01
CA ARG A 180 21.12 21.17 22.73
C ARG A 180 20.46 20.20 23.71
N GLY A 181 20.68 18.89 23.50
CA GLY A 181 20.01 17.85 24.29
C GLY A 181 18.49 17.94 24.13
N ASP A 182 17.76 17.96 25.25
CA ASP A 182 16.30 18.08 25.24
C ASP A 182 15.78 19.53 25.15
N TYR A 183 16.66 20.52 25.02
CA TYR A 183 16.29 21.93 25.07
C TYR A 183 16.30 22.57 23.69
N TRP A 184 15.18 23.21 23.34
CA TRP A 184 15.01 23.96 22.10
C TRP A 184 14.63 25.40 22.43
N VAL A 185 15.45 26.36 22.03
CA VAL A 185 15.22 27.78 22.28
C VAL A 185 14.88 28.48 20.98
N TYR A 186 13.73 29.14 20.95
CA TYR A 186 13.23 29.90 19.81
C TYR A 186 13.10 31.38 20.16
N LYS A 187 13.30 32.22 19.14
CA LYS A 187 12.91 33.62 19.14
C LYS A 187 11.91 33.81 17.99
N PRO A 188 10.62 33.54 18.22
CA PRO A 188 9.63 33.53 17.14
C PRO A 188 9.45 34.90 16.49
N GLU A 189 9.22 34.92 15.18
CA GLU A 189 8.79 36.13 14.50
C GLU A 189 7.31 36.41 14.82
N MET A 190 7.06 37.52 15.52
CA MET A 190 5.75 37.80 16.12
C MET A 190 4.63 37.93 15.08
N MET A 191 4.87 38.56 13.92
CA MET A 191 3.84 38.74 12.89
C MET A 191 3.33 37.39 12.38
N ARG A 192 4.24 36.48 12.03
CA ARG A 192 3.93 35.12 11.55
C ARG A 192 3.29 34.28 12.65
N LEU A 193 3.82 34.32 13.88
CA LEU A 193 3.25 33.57 14.99
C LEU A 193 1.82 34.05 15.29
N LYS A 194 1.58 35.37 15.30
CA LYS A 194 0.26 35.95 15.47
C LYS A 194 -0.70 35.53 14.35
N GLN A 195 -0.25 35.54 13.10
CA GLN A 195 -1.05 35.06 11.98
C GLN A 195 -1.49 33.61 12.14
N ARG A 196 -0.60 32.73 12.63
CA ARG A 196 -0.87 31.31 12.85
C ARG A 196 -1.88 31.07 13.98
N VAL A 197 -1.73 31.73 15.14
CA VAL A 197 -2.64 31.51 16.29
C VAL A 197 -4.06 32.03 16.05
N LEU A 198 -4.24 32.93 15.09
CA LEU A 198 -5.56 33.42 14.69
C LEU A 198 -6.27 32.51 13.67
N MET A 199 -5.58 31.51 13.12
CA MET A 199 -6.21 30.51 12.27
C MET A 199 -7.02 29.51 13.12
N PRO A 200 -8.03 28.85 12.52
CA PRO A 200 -8.74 27.78 13.20
C PRO A 200 -7.78 26.68 13.66
N VAL A 201 -8.07 26.12 14.83
CA VAL A 201 -7.28 25.06 15.46
C VAL A 201 -7.16 23.82 14.57
N GLY A 202 -8.18 23.52 13.77
CA GLY A 202 -8.19 22.39 12.84
C GLY A 202 -8.90 22.70 11.53
N THR A 203 -9.09 21.69 10.71
CA THR A 203 -9.73 21.79 9.38
C THR A 203 -11.24 21.52 9.40
N CYS A 204 -11.85 21.45 10.57
CA CYS A 204 -13.29 21.38 10.82
C CYS A 204 -14.07 22.64 10.36
N GLN A 205 -13.39 23.67 9.88
CA GLN A 205 -13.98 24.81 9.22
C GLN A 205 -13.01 25.38 8.17
N ILE A 206 -13.52 26.14 7.20
CA ILE A 206 -12.66 26.87 6.25
C ILE A 206 -11.88 27.93 7.02
N ALA A 207 -10.56 27.95 6.84
CA ALA A 207 -9.72 29.00 7.39
C ALA A 207 -10.08 30.34 6.75
N PRO A 208 -10.39 31.38 7.54
CA PRO A 208 -10.72 32.66 6.98
C PRO A 208 -9.48 33.25 6.30
N PRO A 209 -9.62 33.93 5.15
CA PRO A 209 -8.49 34.59 4.48
C PRO A 209 -7.86 35.67 5.35
N PHE A 210 -8.63 36.16 6.33
CA PHE A 210 -8.21 37.09 7.36
C PHE A 210 -8.69 36.55 8.70
N ALA A 211 -7.73 36.12 9.52
CA ALA A 211 -7.86 36.03 10.96
C ALA A 211 -8.79 37.15 11.52
N LYS A 212 -9.90 36.79 12.18
CA LYS A 212 -10.75 37.74 12.94
C LYS A 212 -10.54 37.41 14.43
N THR A 213 -10.39 38.41 15.32
CA THR A 213 -11.39 39.46 15.56
C THR A 213 -10.76 40.82 15.94
N GLY A 214 -11.12 41.92 15.23
CA GLY A 214 -10.86 43.30 15.70
C GLY A 214 -10.41 44.39 14.71
N LYS A 215 -10.20 44.11 13.40
CA LYS A 215 -9.67 45.04 12.36
C LYS A 215 -8.17 45.37 12.51
N GLU A 216 -7.31 44.38 12.33
CA GLU A 216 -5.86 44.54 12.49
C GLU A 216 -5.19 45.18 11.26
N GLY A 217 -4.24 46.11 11.51
CA GLY A 217 -3.69 47.08 10.53
C GLY A 217 -2.64 46.57 9.54
N TRP A 218 -2.24 45.29 9.57
CA TRP A 218 -1.36 44.70 8.53
C TRP A 218 -2.03 44.53 7.16
N ARG A 219 -3.32 44.86 7.08
CA ARG A 219 -4.14 44.94 5.86
C ARG A 219 -3.48 45.71 4.70
N ASP A 220 -2.67 46.71 5.00
CA ASP A 220 -1.98 47.54 4.00
C ASP A 220 -0.64 46.94 3.52
N TYR A 221 -0.11 45.92 4.20
CA TYR A 221 1.28 45.49 4.05
C TYR A 221 1.46 44.38 3.00
N VAL A 222 0.47 43.51 2.83
CA VAL A 222 0.48 42.42 1.82
C VAL A 222 -0.07 42.88 0.46
N PHE A 223 -0.91 43.93 0.43
CA PHE A 223 -1.68 44.34 -0.76
C PHE A 223 -1.32 45.72 -1.35
N ARG A 224 -0.24 46.39 -0.92
CA ARG A 224 0.31 47.55 -1.65
C ARG A 224 1.04 47.11 -2.92
N SER A 225 0.27 46.58 -3.88
CA SER A 225 0.60 46.74 -5.29
C SER A 225 0.33 48.21 -5.66
N SER A 226 1.39 48.94 -5.96
CA SER A 226 1.40 50.24 -6.66
C SER A 226 0.09 51.07 -6.68
N ILE A 227 -0.17 51.87 -5.66
CA ILE A 227 -0.92 53.13 -5.84
C ILE A 227 0.11 54.26 -5.88
N LEU A 228 0.22 54.91 -7.03
CA LEU A 228 0.91 56.20 -7.16
C LEU A 228 0.17 57.21 -6.28
N GLN A 229 0.68 57.51 -5.08
CA GLN A 229 0.26 58.69 -4.34
C GLN A 229 1.24 59.82 -4.63
N ASN A 230 0.78 60.81 -5.39
CA ASN A 230 1.43 62.11 -5.48
C ASN A 230 1.30 62.80 -4.12
N VAL A 231 2.36 62.74 -3.31
CA VAL A 231 2.51 63.59 -2.14
C VAL A 231 3.73 64.48 -2.39
N ASN A 232 3.49 65.79 -2.52
CA ASN A 232 4.51 66.84 -2.55
C ASN A 232 5.55 66.80 -3.68
N ASN A 233 5.16 66.50 -4.93
CA ASN A 233 6.06 66.58 -6.11
C ASN A 233 7.36 65.75 -6.02
N VAL A 234 7.42 64.73 -5.15
CA VAL A 234 8.53 63.77 -5.10
C VAL A 234 8.02 62.37 -5.41
N THR A 235 8.47 61.81 -6.52
CA THR A 235 8.18 60.42 -6.91
C THR A 235 9.02 59.46 -6.06
N ILE A 236 8.51 59.03 -4.90
CA ILE A 236 9.17 58.00 -4.09
C ILE A 236 8.67 56.61 -4.51
N ARG A 237 9.48 55.85 -5.27
CA ARG A 237 9.27 54.41 -5.47
C ARG A 237 9.56 53.66 -4.16
N ARG A 238 8.56 53.41 -3.33
CA ARG A 238 8.65 52.31 -2.33
C ARG A 238 8.42 50.99 -3.06
N ARG A 239 9.49 50.22 -3.30
CA ARG A 239 9.40 48.81 -3.72
C ARG A 239 8.56 48.05 -2.68
N SER A 240 7.63 47.22 -3.13
CA SER A 240 6.98 46.21 -2.26
C SER A 240 8.07 45.42 -1.54
N ILE A 241 7.94 45.28 -0.22
CA ILE A 241 8.95 44.68 0.67
C ILE A 241 8.93 43.14 0.60
N TYR A 242 7.90 42.54 0.00
CA TYR A 242 7.71 41.09 -0.04
C TYR A 242 7.51 40.56 -1.45
N ALA A 243 8.41 39.68 -1.87
CA ALA A 243 8.31 38.96 -3.14
C ALA A 243 7.41 37.74 -2.95
N ILE A 244 6.38 37.62 -3.80
CA ILE A 244 5.48 36.46 -3.86
C ILE A 244 5.48 35.87 -5.27
N ALA A 245 5.21 34.56 -5.40
CA ALA A 245 5.17 33.89 -6.69
C ALA A 245 4.18 32.71 -6.74
N TYR A 246 3.62 32.46 -7.92
CA TYR A 246 3.08 31.15 -8.25
C TYR A 246 4.22 30.22 -8.66
N VAL A 247 4.21 28.99 -8.17
CA VAL A 247 5.27 28.01 -8.42
C VAL A 247 4.68 26.74 -9.00
N THR A 248 5.31 26.20 -10.04
CA THR A 248 5.05 24.83 -10.50
C THR A 248 6.37 24.08 -10.68
N VAL A 249 6.29 22.75 -10.78
CA VAL A 249 7.47 21.87 -10.90
C VAL A 249 7.24 20.89 -12.05
N LEU A 250 8.19 20.84 -12.97
CA LEU A 250 8.24 19.84 -14.04
C LEU A 250 9.48 18.95 -13.86
N HIS A 251 9.27 17.65 -13.78
CA HIS A 251 10.34 16.66 -13.71
C HIS A 251 9.95 15.37 -14.43
N SER A 252 10.95 14.57 -14.79
CA SER A 252 10.80 13.23 -15.40
C SER A 252 10.12 13.14 -16.78
N SER A 253 9.33 14.12 -17.23
CA SER A 253 8.59 14.04 -18.49
C SER A 253 8.25 15.40 -19.10
N GLU A 254 8.39 15.51 -20.43
CA GLU A 254 7.91 16.67 -21.19
C GLU A 254 6.38 16.72 -21.32
N SER A 255 5.65 15.66 -20.97
CA SER A 255 4.21 15.58 -21.20
C SER A 255 3.42 16.65 -20.46
N TYR A 256 3.96 17.26 -19.41
CA TYR A 256 3.31 18.33 -18.64
C TYR A 256 3.68 19.75 -19.08
N VAL A 257 4.53 19.91 -20.12
CA VAL A 257 4.91 21.25 -20.64
C VAL A 257 3.69 22.03 -21.10
N CYS A 258 2.80 21.40 -21.87
CA CYS A 258 1.55 22.03 -22.30
C CYS A 258 0.66 22.43 -21.11
N GLY A 259 0.58 21.58 -20.08
CA GLY A 259 -0.15 21.88 -18.85
C GLY A 259 0.39 23.13 -18.17
N ALA A 260 1.71 23.23 -18.01
CA ALA A 260 2.36 24.41 -17.43
C ALA A 260 2.18 25.69 -18.27
N ILE A 261 2.24 25.61 -19.60
CA ILE A 261 1.94 26.74 -20.50
C ILE A 261 0.50 27.21 -20.29
N SER A 262 -0.44 26.27 -20.28
CA SER A 262 -1.88 26.56 -20.10
C SER A 262 -2.19 27.10 -18.71
N LEU A 263 -1.50 26.61 -17.69
CA LEU A 263 -1.57 27.12 -16.32
C LEU A 263 -1.14 28.59 -16.26
N ALA A 264 0.02 28.94 -16.82
CA ALA A 264 0.48 30.34 -16.86
C ALA A 264 -0.53 31.24 -17.57
N GLN A 265 -1.03 30.82 -18.73
CA GLN A 265 -2.04 31.57 -19.46
C GLN A 265 -3.32 31.75 -18.64
N SER A 266 -3.80 30.69 -17.98
CA SER A 266 -4.99 30.75 -17.14
C SER A 266 -4.84 31.73 -15.99
N ILE A 267 -3.67 31.76 -15.32
CA ILE A 267 -3.36 32.73 -14.26
C ILE A 267 -3.39 34.16 -14.82
N ARG A 268 -2.75 34.40 -15.98
CA ARG A 268 -2.72 35.73 -16.61
C ARG A 268 -4.10 36.22 -17.05
N LEU A 269 -4.95 35.35 -17.57
CA LEU A 269 -6.33 35.69 -17.96
C LEU A 269 -7.19 36.14 -16.78
N THR A 270 -6.83 35.73 -15.55
CA THR A 270 -7.50 36.23 -14.34
C THR A 270 -6.99 37.59 -13.85
N GLY A 271 -6.10 38.24 -14.60
CA GLY A 271 -5.55 39.55 -14.30
C GLY A 271 -4.37 39.56 -13.32
N SER A 272 -3.86 38.39 -12.91
CA SER A 272 -2.73 38.32 -11.98
C SER A 272 -1.42 38.78 -12.64
N THR A 273 -0.71 39.69 -11.97
CA THR A 273 0.61 40.20 -12.37
C THR A 273 1.74 39.58 -11.55
N ILE A 274 1.43 38.60 -10.68
CA ILE A 274 2.40 37.95 -9.79
C ILE A 274 3.45 37.17 -10.60
N ASP A 275 4.64 37.02 -10.03
CA ASP A 275 5.72 36.24 -10.61
C ASP A 275 5.30 34.77 -10.82
N LEU A 276 5.72 34.19 -11.95
CA LEU A 276 5.52 32.79 -12.27
C LEU A 276 6.90 32.10 -12.25
N ILE A 277 7.11 31.16 -11.33
CA ILE A 277 8.36 30.39 -11.19
C ILE A 277 8.11 28.94 -11.57
N LEU A 278 8.98 28.38 -12.41
CA LEU A 278 8.91 26.98 -12.78
C LEU A 278 10.23 26.30 -12.46
N LEU A 279 10.18 25.27 -11.61
CA LEU A 279 11.34 24.42 -11.36
C LEU A 279 11.36 23.28 -12.37
N ALA A 280 12.41 23.17 -13.17
CA ALA A 280 12.56 22.13 -14.19
C ALA A 280 13.82 21.31 -13.99
N ASP A 281 13.74 19.99 -14.13
CA ASP A 281 14.94 19.14 -14.22
C ASP A 281 15.46 19.03 -15.66
N ASP A 282 16.49 18.22 -15.86
CA ASP A 282 17.11 18.02 -17.17
C ASP A 282 16.29 17.18 -18.17
N SER A 283 15.16 16.62 -17.74
CA SER A 283 14.24 15.92 -18.66
C SER A 283 13.42 16.86 -19.53
N ILE A 284 13.35 18.15 -19.18
CA ILE A 284 12.66 19.18 -19.96
C ILE A 284 13.65 19.77 -20.97
N SER A 285 13.33 19.65 -22.27
CA SER A 285 14.23 20.08 -23.34
C SER A 285 14.45 21.59 -23.34
N PHE A 286 15.50 22.01 -24.03
CA PHE A 286 15.80 23.43 -24.23
C PHE A 286 14.66 24.17 -24.95
N ASN A 287 14.07 23.53 -25.98
CA ASN A 287 12.93 24.10 -26.72
C ASN A 287 11.70 24.28 -25.82
N SER A 288 11.37 23.26 -25.01
CA SER A 288 10.30 23.35 -24.01
C SER A 288 10.58 24.45 -22.99
N THR A 289 11.83 24.61 -22.56
CA THR A 289 12.24 25.68 -21.64
C THR A 289 12.05 27.08 -22.24
N LEU A 290 12.39 27.27 -23.53
CA LEU A 290 12.13 28.52 -24.23
C LEU A 290 10.63 28.82 -24.34
N ALA A 291 9.81 27.80 -24.63
CA ALA A 291 8.36 27.94 -24.70
C ALA A 291 7.75 28.31 -23.34
N LEU A 292 8.22 27.67 -22.26
CA LEU A 292 7.79 28.00 -20.89
C LEU A 292 8.16 29.44 -20.53
N ARG A 293 9.34 29.93 -20.92
CA ARG A 293 9.74 31.33 -20.76
C ARG A 293 8.85 32.29 -21.55
N ALA A 294 8.55 31.95 -22.80
CA ALA A 294 7.64 32.72 -23.64
C ALA A 294 6.20 32.73 -23.08
N ALA A 295 5.76 31.67 -22.41
CA ALA A 295 4.49 31.62 -21.68
C ALA A 295 4.50 32.46 -20.38
N GLY A 296 5.65 33.01 -19.98
CA GLY A 296 5.80 33.89 -18.82
C GLY A 296 6.45 33.25 -17.59
N TRP A 297 6.90 31.99 -17.65
CA TRP A 297 7.61 31.34 -16.54
C TRP A 297 9.06 31.79 -16.44
N LYS A 298 9.50 32.15 -15.23
CA LYS A 298 10.92 32.20 -14.87
C LYS A 298 11.38 30.78 -14.53
N VAL A 299 11.99 30.11 -15.50
CA VAL A 299 12.41 28.70 -15.37
C VAL A 299 13.75 28.60 -14.63
N LEU A 300 13.76 27.87 -13.51
CA LEU A 300 14.93 27.54 -12.70
C LEU A 300 15.26 26.06 -12.84
N ARG A 301 16.53 25.73 -13.12
CA ARG A 301 16.96 24.33 -13.22
C ARG A 301 17.19 23.75 -11.84
N ILE A 302 16.70 22.52 -11.62
CA ILE A 302 16.81 21.81 -10.35
C ILE A 302 17.36 20.40 -10.54
N GLN A 303 18.06 19.91 -9.52
CA GLN A 303 18.34 18.48 -9.40
C GLN A 303 17.13 17.76 -8.81
N ARG A 304 16.72 16.66 -9.47
CA ARG A 304 15.64 15.82 -8.99
C ARG A 304 15.94 15.24 -7.61
N ILE A 305 14.90 15.09 -6.81
CA ILE A 305 14.95 14.39 -5.53
C ILE A 305 14.15 13.11 -5.67
N ARG A 306 14.81 11.98 -5.41
CA ARG A 306 14.17 10.66 -5.42
C ARG A 306 13.40 10.46 -4.12
N SER A 307 12.17 9.96 -4.22
CA SER A 307 11.42 9.46 -3.05
C SER A 307 12.06 8.15 -2.55
N PRO A 308 12.62 8.09 -1.34
CA PRO A 308 13.32 6.89 -0.84
C PRO A 308 12.42 5.65 -0.78
N PHE A 309 11.13 5.87 -0.52
CA PHE A 309 10.11 4.82 -0.39
C PHE A 309 9.39 4.47 -1.70
N SER A 310 9.68 5.18 -2.79
CA SER A 310 9.13 4.88 -4.11
C SER A 310 9.83 3.69 -4.78
N ARG A 311 9.08 2.94 -5.59
CA ARG A 311 9.65 1.89 -6.44
C ARG A 311 10.48 2.54 -7.55
N LYS A 312 11.59 1.89 -7.93
CA LYS A 312 12.38 2.37 -9.08
C LYS A 312 11.53 2.30 -10.35
N GLY A 313 11.49 3.37 -11.13
CA GLY A 313 10.72 3.47 -12.38
C GLY A 313 9.22 3.72 -12.21
N SER A 314 8.69 3.91 -10.99
CA SER A 314 7.29 4.32 -10.80
C SER A 314 7.09 5.80 -11.11
N TYR A 315 5.86 6.18 -11.44
CA TYR A 315 5.54 7.58 -11.78
C TYR A 315 5.88 8.57 -10.65
N ASN A 316 5.79 8.12 -9.39
CA ASN A 316 6.07 8.91 -8.19
C ASN A 316 7.54 8.89 -7.74
N GLU A 317 8.45 8.24 -8.50
CA GLU A 317 9.84 8.05 -8.10
C GLU A 317 10.55 9.38 -7.76
N TRP A 318 10.21 10.43 -8.51
CA TRP A 318 10.89 11.72 -8.45
C TRP A 318 10.00 12.84 -7.89
N ASN A 319 8.83 12.50 -7.35
CA ASN A 319 7.86 13.48 -6.84
C ASN A 319 8.41 14.34 -5.70
N TYR A 320 9.41 13.85 -4.95
CA TYR A 320 10.07 14.65 -3.91
C TYR A 320 10.84 15.85 -4.49
N SER A 321 11.02 15.95 -5.81
CA SER A 321 11.51 17.17 -6.45
C SER A 321 10.61 18.39 -6.15
N LYS A 322 9.33 18.17 -5.80
CA LYS A 322 8.43 19.20 -5.27
C LYS A 322 8.97 19.87 -4.00
N LEU A 323 9.78 19.18 -3.18
CA LEU A 323 10.38 19.77 -1.97
C LEU A 323 11.34 20.94 -2.28
N ARG A 324 11.84 21.05 -3.52
CA ARG A 324 12.68 22.18 -3.97
C ARG A 324 11.98 23.54 -3.88
N ILE A 325 10.65 23.57 -3.75
CA ILE A 325 9.88 24.79 -3.51
C ILE A 325 10.39 25.55 -2.27
N TRP A 326 10.77 24.84 -1.21
CA TRP A 326 11.27 25.47 0.02
C TRP A 326 12.63 26.16 -0.15
N GLN A 327 13.36 25.90 -1.25
CA GLN A 327 14.62 26.59 -1.54
C GLN A 327 14.43 27.96 -2.20
N LEU A 328 13.19 28.36 -2.53
CA LEU A 328 12.87 29.64 -3.15
C LEU A 328 12.89 30.81 -2.15
N THR A 329 13.96 30.93 -1.38
CA THR A 329 14.10 31.88 -0.26
C THR A 329 14.16 33.36 -0.69
N GLN A 330 14.26 33.64 -1.99
CA GLN A 330 14.04 34.98 -2.53
C GLN A 330 12.57 35.42 -2.49
N TYR A 331 11.64 34.49 -2.25
CA TYR A 331 10.21 34.74 -2.06
C TYR A 331 9.84 34.53 -0.60
N GLU A 332 9.03 35.43 -0.04
CA GLU A 332 8.50 35.25 1.30
C GLU A 332 7.42 34.17 1.34
N LYS A 333 6.60 34.14 0.28
CA LYS A 333 5.48 33.22 0.17
C LYS A 333 5.22 32.82 -1.27
N VAL A 334 4.87 31.56 -1.46
CA VAL A 334 4.54 31.00 -2.77
C VAL A 334 3.23 30.23 -2.71
N ILE A 335 2.47 30.29 -3.80
CA ILE A 335 1.36 29.35 -4.03
C ILE A 335 1.87 28.33 -5.04
N PHE A 336 2.08 27.11 -4.57
CA PHE A 336 2.37 25.99 -5.44
C PHE A 336 1.10 25.53 -6.15
N ILE A 337 1.20 25.26 -7.46
CA ILE A 337 0.12 24.71 -8.28
C ILE A 337 0.70 23.60 -9.18
N ASP A 338 0.16 22.38 -9.11
CA ASP A 338 0.53 21.31 -10.04
C ASP A 338 0.22 21.71 -11.50
N ALA A 339 1.05 21.24 -12.44
CA ALA A 339 0.94 21.62 -13.86
C ALA A 339 -0.32 21.08 -14.57
N ASP A 340 -1.14 20.28 -13.89
CA ASP A 340 -2.42 19.74 -14.37
C ASP A 340 -3.65 20.44 -13.76
N LEU A 341 -3.47 21.65 -13.25
CA LEU A 341 -4.55 22.56 -12.89
C LEU A 341 -4.77 23.65 -13.95
N LEU A 342 -5.99 24.19 -13.96
CA LEU A 342 -6.37 25.37 -14.73
C LEU A 342 -7.08 26.38 -13.83
N VAL A 343 -6.57 27.60 -13.77
CA VAL A 343 -7.11 28.67 -12.93
C VAL A 343 -8.20 29.42 -13.69
N LEU A 344 -9.42 29.41 -13.16
CA LEU A 344 -10.62 30.03 -13.76
C LEU A 344 -10.93 31.41 -13.18
N ARG A 345 -10.46 31.71 -11.97
CA ARG A 345 -10.68 32.97 -11.26
C ARG A 345 -9.43 33.41 -10.53
N ASN A 346 -9.29 34.71 -10.29
CA ASN A 346 -8.11 35.24 -9.60
C ASN A 346 -7.99 34.65 -8.19
N ILE A 347 -6.82 34.11 -7.87
CA ILE A 347 -6.49 33.47 -6.59
C ILE A 347 -5.37 34.22 -5.85
N ASP A 348 -5.06 35.47 -6.21
CA ASP A 348 -4.00 36.27 -5.58
C ASP A 348 -4.29 36.50 -4.09
N HIS A 349 -5.56 36.59 -3.71
CA HIS A 349 -5.97 36.76 -2.32
C HIS A 349 -5.65 35.56 -1.41
N PHE A 350 -5.32 34.39 -1.96
CA PHE A 350 -4.89 33.25 -1.14
C PHE A 350 -3.44 33.37 -0.62
N PHE A 351 -2.65 34.36 -1.10
CA PHE A 351 -1.33 34.65 -0.51
C PHE A 351 -1.43 35.20 0.94
N THR A 352 -2.63 35.52 1.44
CA THR A 352 -2.81 35.93 2.84
C THR A 352 -2.79 34.77 3.82
N TYR A 353 -2.89 33.52 3.35
CA TYR A 353 -2.87 32.34 4.21
C TYR A 353 -1.45 31.98 4.66
N PRO A 354 -1.26 31.42 5.86
CA PRO A 354 0.05 30.96 6.33
C PRO A 354 0.37 29.55 5.80
N GLU A 355 1.63 29.13 5.91
CA GLU A 355 2.03 27.75 5.68
C GLU A 355 1.60 26.82 6.84
N LEU A 356 1.10 25.61 6.63
CA LEU A 356 0.67 25.02 5.36
C LEU A 356 -0.84 25.20 5.23
N SER A 357 -1.27 25.89 4.17
CA SER A 357 -2.69 25.97 3.80
C SER A 357 -2.91 25.24 2.48
N ALA A 358 -3.96 24.41 2.42
CA ALA A 358 -4.26 23.55 1.27
C ALA A 358 -5.76 23.20 1.23
N SER A 359 -6.25 22.71 0.09
CA SER A 359 -7.61 22.14 0.02
C SER A 359 -7.61 20.71 0.56
N ALA A 360 -8.73 20.33 1.19
CA ALA A 360 -8.89 18.99 1.74
C ALA A 360 -8.96 17.91 0.65
N ASN A 361 -8.58 16.69 1.05
CA ASN A 361 -8.71 15.47 0.27
C ASN A 361 -9.44 14.42 1.15
N ASN A 362 -9.32 13.14 0.82
CA ASN A 362 -9.92 12.05 1.62
C ASN A 362 -9.34 11.99 3.05
N LYS A 363 -10.16 11.58 4.02
CA LYS A 363 -9.85 11.51 5.46
C LYS A 363 -9.37 12.87 6.01
N PHE A 364 -8.45 12.89 6.98
CA PHE A 364 -7.91 14.10 7.60
C PHE A 364 -6.76 14.77 6.80
N LEU A 365 -6.64 14.47 5.51
CA LEU A 365 -5.46 14.77 4.68
C LEU A 365 -5.75 15.91 3.69
N PHE A 366 -4.73 16.68 3.32
CA PHE A 366 -4.83 17.67 2.25
C PHE A 366 -4.33 17.14 0.90
N ASN A 367 -4.78 17.77 -0.18
CA ASN A 367 -4.27 17.55 -1.52
C ASN A 367 -3.06 18.48 -1.79
N SER A 368 -1.93 17.94 -2.27
CA SER A 368 -0.69 18.71 -2.50
C SER A 368 -0.62 19.39 -3.88
N GLY A 369 -1.75 19.46 -4.60
CA GLY A 369 -1.87 20.10 -5.91
C GLY A 369 -2.01 21.62 -5.86
N VAL A 370 -2.52 22.17 -4.74
CA VAL A 370 -2.48 23.61 -4.45
C VAL A 370 -2.11 23.81 -2.98
N MET A 371 -0.98 24.49 -2.74
CA MET A 371 -0.48 24.72 -1.37
C MET A 371 0.09 26.12 -1.22
N VAL A 372 -0.18 26.76 -0.08
CA VAL A 372 0.51 27.98 0.34
C VAL A 372 1.73 27.59 1.18
N VAL A 373 2.90 28.03 0.74
CA VAL A 373 4.21 27.65 1.28
C VAL A 373 5.03 28.91 1.58
N GLU A 374 5.83 28.88 2.64
CA GLU A 374 6.71 29.97 3.06
C GLU A 374 8.19 29.48 2.99
N PRO A 375 8.86 29.62 1.82
CA PRO A 375 10.16 29.03 1.57
C PRO A 375 11.19 29.27 2.68
N SER A 376 11.93 28.22 3.04
CA SER A 376 13.03 28.26 4.01
C SER A 376 14.06 27.18 3.70
N ALA A 377 15.33 27.59 3.67
CA ALA A 377 16.45 26.66 3.52
C ALA A 377 16.54 25.70 4.71
N CYS A 378 16.32 26.20 5.93
CA CYS A 378 16.31 25.39 7.13
C CYS A 378 15.20 24.32 7.09
N LEU A 379 13.99 24.72 6.69
CA LEU A 379 12.86 23.80 6.56
C LEU A 379 13.09 22.78 5.43
N PHE A 380 13.70 23.20 4.32
CA PHE A 380 14.12 22.28 3.26
C PHE A 380 15.09 21.22 3.78
N GLU A 381 16.11 21.60 4.56
CA GLU A 381 17.06 20.65 5.15
C GLU A 381 16.37 19.65 6.09
N ASP A 382 15.47 20.11 6.96
CA ASP A 382 14.71 19.21 7.83
C ASP A 382 13.77 18.30 7.04
N LEU A 383 13.06 18.81 6.02
CA LEU A 383 12.27 18.00 5.10
C LEU A 383 13.14 16.91 4.44
N MET A 384 14.36 17.24 4.00
CA MET A 384 15.28 16.28 3.42
C MET A 384 15.73 15.21 4.43
N VAL A 385 16.05 15.58 5.68
CA VAL A 385 16.40 14.62 6.74
C VAL A 385 15.21 13.71 7.07
N LYS A 386 14.01 14.27 7.19
CA LYS A 386 12.78 13.52 7.48
C LYS A 386 12.32 12.67 6.30
N SER A 387 12.68 13.02 5.07
CA SER A 387 12.32 12.29 3.86
C SER A 387 12.78 10.82 3.85
N PHE A 388 13.81 10.48 4.63
CA PHE A 388 14.31 9.11 4.83
C PHE A 388 13.74 8.41 6.07
N LYS A 389 13.06 9.15 6.96
CA LYS A 389 12.54 8.66 8.24
C LYS A 389 11.02 8.49 8.21
N LEU A 390 10.31 9.44 7.62
CA LEU A 390 8.85 9.46 7.50
C LEU A 390 8.43 8.77 6.20
N GLU A 391 7.71 7.67 6.33
CA GLU A 391 7.21 6.88 5.21
C GLU A 391 5.99 7.56 4.57
N SER A 392 6.08 7.86 3.28
CA SER A 392 4.95 8.41 2.51
C SER A 392 3.91 7.32 2.22
N TYR A 393 2.67 7.50 2.67
CA TYR A 393 1.60 6.49 2.51
C TYR A 393 1.26 6.15 1.05
N ASN A 394 1.59 7.02 0.08
CA ASN A 394 1.40 6.79 -1.35
C ASN A 394 2.71 6.78 -2.15
N GLY A 395 3.86 6.81 -1.46
CA GLY A 395 5.20 6.89 -2.04
C GLY A 395 5.55 8.20 -2.77
N GLY A 396 4.61 9.16 -2.86
CA GLY A 396 4.77 10.46 -3.50
C GLY A 396 4.85 11.62 -2.50
N ASP A 397 4.92 12.85 -3.02
CA ASP A 397 5.02 14.09 -2.26
C ASP A 397 3.82 14.31 -1.32
N GLN A 398 2.58 14.11 -1.80
CA GLN A 398 1.38 14.31 -0.99
C GLN A 398 1.41 13.46 0.29
N GLY A 399 1.85 12.21 0.16
CA GLY A 399 1.91 11.30 1.30
C GLY A 399 2.93 11.73 2.33
N PHE A 400 4.11 12.16 1.89
CA PHE A 400 5.15 12.65 2.77
C PHE A 400 4.76 13.96 3.46
N LEU A 401 4.24 14.93 2.70
CA LEU A 401 3.87 16.24 3.23
C LEU A 401 2.75 16.14 4.28
N ASN A 402 1.80 15.21 4.14
CA ASN A 402 0.75 14.98 5.14
C ASN A 402 1.23 14.27 6.42
N GLU A 403 2.33 13.52 6.35
CA GLU A 403 2.97 12.93 7.55
C GLU A 403 3.90 13.93 8.24
N TYR A 404 4.44 14.90 7.49
CA TYR A 404 5.30 15.96 8.01
C TYR A 404 4.48 17.13 8.60
N PHE A 405 3.57 17.71 7.81
CA PHE A 405 2.68 18.81 8.21
C PHE A 405 1.36 18.25 8.73
N THR A 406 1.31 17.90 10.01
CA THR A 406 0.08 17.37 10.62
C THR A 406 -0.89 18.50 10.99
N TRP A 407 -0.39 19.68 11.32
CA TRP A 407 -1.22 20.88 11.53
C TRP A 407 -1.24 21.76 10.28
N TRP A 408 -2.40 21.81 9.60
CA TRP A 408 -2.60 22.54 8.35
C TRP A 408 -3.97 23.22 8.34
N HIS A 409 -4.14 24.22 7.46
CA HIS A 409 -5.36 25.03 7.39
C HIS A 409 -6.16 24.76 6.10
N ARG A 410 -7.47 24.54 6.25
CA ARG A 410 -8.37 24.21 5.13
C ARG A 410 -8.69 25.43 4.30
N MET A 411 -8.29 25.39 3.03
CA MET A 411 -8.80 26.25 1.97
C MET A 411 -10.04 25.61 1.31
N PRO A 412 -10.92 26.40 0.66
CA PRO A 412 -12.12 25.88 0.01
C PRO A 412 -11.80 24.78 -1.01
N ALA A 413 -12.65 23.76 -1.11
CA ALA A 413 -12.54 22.72 -2.14
C ALA A 413 -12.65 23.30 -3.56
N LYS A 414 -13.37 24.43 -3.72
CA LYS A 414 -13.48 25.19 -4.98
C LYS A 414 -12.14 25.77 -5.47
N LEU A 415 -11.12 25.88 -4.59
CA LEU A 415 -9.77 26.30 -4.98
C LEU A 415 -8.99 25.19 -5.69
N ASN A 416 -9.27 23.93 -5.35
CA ASN A 416 -8.65 22.77 -5.95
C ASN A 416 -9.74 21.75 -6.29
N PHE A 417 -10.60 22.12 -7.25
CA PHE A 417 -11.75 21.31 -7.60
C PHE A 417 -11.29 20.08 -8.40
N LEU A 418 -11.28 18.92 -7.76
CA LEU A 418 -10.89 17.65 -8.38
C LEU A 418 -11.91 17.28 -9.45
N LYS A 419 -11.45 17.06 -10.69
CA LYS A 419 -12.28 16.58 -11.81
C LYS A 419 -12.66 15.11 -11.60
N ASN A 420 -13.50 14.84 -10.60
CA ASN A 420 -14.00 13.52 -10.19
C ASN A 420 -15.51 13.60 -9.88
N PHE A 421 -16.31 12.87 -10.67
CA PHE A 421 -17.76 12.90 -10.74
C PHE A 421 -18.31 11.49 -10.48
N GLU A 422 -18.42 11.11 -9.21
CA GLU A 422 -18.89 9.75 -8.83
C GLU A 422 -20.43 9.62 -8.80
N ARG A 423 -21.19 10.73 -8.86
CA ARG A 423 -22.67 10.75 -8.74
C ARG A 423 -23.38 11.68 -9.74
N GLY A 424 -23.26 11.37 -11.04
CA GLY A 424 -24.20 11.85 -12.08
C GLY A 424 -23.96 13.26 -12.64
N GLU A 425 -23.71 14.27 -11.79
CA GLU A 425 -23.38 15.62 -12.27
C GLU A 425 -21.95 15.65 -12.82
N ARG A 426 -21.79 16.02 -14.10
CA ARG A 426 -20.49 16.06 -14.80
C ARG A 426 -20.12 17.47 -15.26
N GLU A 427 -20.76 18.47 -14.69
CA GLU A 427 -20.46 19.87 -14.94
C GLU A 427 -19.58 20.43 -13.83
N ILE A 428 -18.75 21.42 -14.17
CA ILE A 428 -18.00 22.16 -13.16
C ILE A 428 -18.98 23.14 -12.49
N PRO A 429 -19.16 23.07 -11.16
CA PRO A 429 -20.05 23.98 -10.46
C PRO A 429 -19.63 25.44 -10.62
N ASP A 430 -20.61 26.34 -10.48
CA ASP A 430 -20.32 27.77 -10.43
C ASP A 430 -19.46 28.13 -9.21
N GLY A 431 -18.60 29.13 -9.38
CA GLY A 431 -17.76 29.61 -8.29
C GLY A 431 -16.44 28.86 -8.09
N VAL A 432 -16.13 27.87 -8.93
CA VAL A 432 -14.82 27.18 -8.91
C VAL A 432 -13.70 28.14 -9.31
N PHE A 433 -12.63 28.19 -8.51
CA PHE A 433 -11.44 29.01 -8.76
C PHE A 433 -10.42 28.30 -9.64
N ALA A 434 -10.18 27.00 -9.41
CA ALA A 434 -9.32 26.20 -10.28
C ALA A 434 -9.81 24.75 -10.35
N VAL A 435 -9.58 24.12 -11.51
CA VAL A 435 -9.95 22.73 -11.79
C VAL A 435 -8.69 21.88 -11.86
N HIS A 436 -8.65 20.79 -11.11
CA HIS A 436 -7.56 19.81 -11.12
C HIS A 436 -7.93 18.60 -11.97
N TYR A 437 -7.29 18.48 -13.13
CA TYR A 437 -7.64 17.47 -14.12
C TYR A 437 -7.09 16.10 -13.74
N LEU A 438 -7.92 15.26 -13.13
CA LEU A 438 -7.62 13.85 -12.86
C LEU A 438 -7.86 12.97 -14.10
N GLY A 439 -7.34 11.73 -14.09
CA GLY A 439 -7.40 10.82 -15.24
C GLY A 439 -6.42 11.21 -16.36
N LEU A 440 -6.85 11.03 -17.61
CA LEU A 440 -6.11 11.53 -18.78
C LEU A 440 -6.23 13.06 -18.84
N LYS A 441 -5.09 13.71 -19.09
CA LYS A 441 -4.99 15.17 -19.14
C LYS A 441 -5.58 15.71 -20.45
N PRO A 442 -6.10 16.94 -20.50
CA PRO A 442 -6.77 17.48 -21.69
C PRO A 442 -5.90 17.46 -22.96
N TRP A 443 -4.62 17.81 -22.84
CA TRP A 443 -3.63 17.80 -23.93
C TRP A 443 -3.21 16.38 -24.39
N MET A 444 -3.67 15.35 -23.68
CA MET A 444 -3.51 13.95 -24.05
C MET A 444 -4.76 13.40 -24.75
N CYS A 445 -5.76 14.24 -25.01
CA CYS A 445 -7.02 13.90 -25.67
C CYS A 445 -7.20 14.71 -26.95
N TYR A 446 -8.17 14.31 -27.79
CA TYR A 446 -8.63 15.16 -28.89
C TYR A 446 -9.27 16.44 -28.35
N ARG A 447 -9.23 17.51 -29.15
CA ARG A 447 -9.84 18.80 -28.77
C ARG A 447 -11.36 18.73 -28.63
N ASP A 448 -12.01 17.87 -29.41
CA ASP A 448 -13.47 17.89 -29.56
C ASP A 448 -14.25 17.32 -28.37
N TYR A 449 -13.65 16.44 -27.56
CA TYR A 449 -14.32 15.79 -26.42
C TYR A 449 -13.31 15.23 -25.38
N ASP A 450 -13.78 15.01 -24.16
CA ASP A 450 -12.96 14.43 -23.09
C ASP A 450 -12.70 12.93 -23.35
N CYS A 451 -11.50 12.58 -23.81
CA CYS A 451 -11.18 11.18 -24.11
C CYS A 451 -11.18 10.25 -22.88
N ASN A 452 -11.34 10.76 -21.66
CA ASN A 452 -11.66 9.92 -20.51
C ASN A 452 -12.98 9.13 -20.69
N TRP A 453 -13.90 9.63 -21.52
CA TRP A 453 -15.11 8.89 -21.95
C TRP A 453 -14.79 7.56 -22.63
N ASP A 454 -13.63 7.45 -23.28
CA ASP A 454 -13.27 6.22 -23.99
C ASP A 454 -12.79 5.12 -23.02
N TRP A 455 -12.53 5.43 -21.76
CA TRP A 455 -11.99 4.50 -20.75
C TRP A 455 -12.95 4.35 -19.57
N LEU A 456 -13.62 3.20 -19.43
CA LEU A 456 -14.64 3.00 -18.36
C LEU A 456 -14.12 3.32 -16.94
N HIS A 457 -12.91 2.89 -16.59
CA HIS A 457 -12.33 3.17 -15.27
C HIS A 457 -11.94 4.65 -15.08
N HIS A 458 -11.96 5.46 -16.15
CA HIS A 458 -11.80 6.91 -16.10
C HIS A 458 -13.12 7.67 -16.28
N HIS A 459 -14.28 6.99 -16.40
CA HIS A 459 -15.57 7.68 -16.55
C HIS A 459 -15.87 8.64 -15.41
N ARG A 460 -15.49 8.30 -14.18
CA ARG A 460 -15.59 9.24 -13.05
C ARG A 460 -14.78 10.52 -13.26
N PHE A 461 -13.77 10.51 -14.13
CA PHE A 461 -12.98 11.69 -14.49
C PHE A 461 -13.38 12.27 -15.86
N SER A 462 -14.55 11.95 -16.41
CA SER A 462 -14.96 12.44 -17.73
C SER A 462 -15.92 13.61 -17.61
N SER A 463 -15.61 14.71 -18.31
CA SER A 463 -16.46 15.90 -18.41
C SER A 463 -16.10 16.72 -19.64
N ASP A 464 -16.98 16.73 -20.64
CA ASP A 464 -16.79 17.55 -21.83
C ASP A 464 -16.85 19.05 -21.51
N SER A 465 -17.61 19.43 -20.48
CA SER A 465 -17.65 20.81 -20.00
C SER A 465 -16.30 21.25 -19.45
N ALA A 466 -15.66 20.42 -18.60
CA ALA A 466 -14.32 20.70 -18.11
C ALA A 466 -13.28 20.70 -19.23
N HIS A 467 -13.34 19.71 -20.11
CA HIS A 467 -12.44 19.61 -21.25
C HIS A 467 -12.53 20.83 -22.18
N LYS A 468 -13.75 21.28 -22.47
CA LYS A 468 -13.99 22.50 -23.26
C LYS A 468 -13.39 23.74 -22.60
N LYS A 469 -13.52 23.91 -21.28
CA LYS A 469 -12.89 25.04 -20.57
C LYS A 469 -11.36 25.05 -20.69
N TRP A 470 -10.73 23.88 -20.66
CA TRP A 470 -9.28 23.79 -20.88
C TRP A 470 -8.90 24.27 -22.29
N TRP A 471 -9.61 23.78 -23.31
CA TRP A 471 -9.33 24.19 -24.69
C TRP A 471 -9.65 25.66 -24.96
N GLN A 472 -10.65 26.24 -24.28
CA GLN A 472 -10.90 27.68 -24.34
C GLN A 472 -9.69 28.51 -23.89
N VAL A 473 -8.98 28.09 -22.84
CA VAL A 473 -7.74 28.77 -22.42
C VAL A 473 -6.63 28.54 -23.44
N HIS A 474 -6.46 27.30 -23.90
CA HIS A 474 -5.48 26.97 -24.95
C HIS A 474 -5.65 27.85 -26.19
N ASP A 475 -6.89 28.09 -26.63
CA ASP A 475 -7.18 28.85 -27.85
C ASP A 475 -6.79 30.34 -27.75
N THR A 476 -6.57 30.84 -26.54
CA THR A 476 -6.04 32.20 -26.31
C THR A 476 -4.51 32.28 -26.37
N LEU A 477 -3.82 31.13 -26.43
CA LEU A 477 -2.36 31.10 -26.51
C LEU A 477 -1.86 31.61 -27.87
N PRO A 478 -0.69 32.26 -27.93
CA PRO A 478 0.05 32.47 -29.17
C PRO A 478 0.23 31.16 -29.95
N VAL A 479 0.14 31.24 -31.28
CA VAL A 479 0.21 30.07 -32.18
C VAL A 479 1.52 29.28 -31.98
N GLU A 480 2.62 29.97 -31.67
CA GLU A 480 3.93 29.37 -31.40
C GLU A 480 3.96 28.50 -30.13
N LEU A 481 3.04 28.74 -29.20
CA LEU A 481 2.88 27.99 -27.95
C LEU A 481 1.87 26.85 -28.08
N GLN A 482 0.82 27.02 -28.89
CA GLN A 482 -0.20 25.99 -29.12
C GLN A 482 0.40 24.65 -29.62
N ARG A 483 1.46 24.72 -30.44
CA ARG A 483 2.14 23.50 -30.96
C ARG A 483 2.71 22.57 -29.88
N PHE A 484 2.97 23.07 -28.66
CA PHE A 484 3.44 22.26 -27.55
C PHE A 484 2.33 21.41 -26.91
N CYS A 485 1.08 21.63 -27.30
CA CYS A 485 -0.11 20.91 -26.84
C CYS A 485 -0.61 19.86 -27.84
N GLY A 486 0.20 19.54 -28.87
CA GLY A 486 -0.13 18.53 -29.86
C GLY A 486 -0.05 17.10 -29.34
N LEU A 487 -0.93 16.24 -29.83
CA LEU A 487 -0.87 14.80 -29.58
C LEU A 487 0.40 14.21 -30.20
N THR A 488 1.15 13.45 -29.41
CA THR A 488 2.23 12.62 -29.98
C THR A 488 1.62 11.57 -30.91
N LYS A 489 2.33 11.18 -31.97
CA LYS A 489 1.88 10.12 -32.90
C LYS A 489 1.44 8.84 -32.16
N LYS A 490 2.22 8.43 -31.15
CA LYS A 490 1.91 7.29 -30.28
C LYS A 490 0.61 7.47 -29.50
N MET A 491 0.34 8.68 -29.01
CA MET A 491 -0.90 8.95 -28.28
C MET A 491 -2.10 9.04 -29.22
N ASP A 492 -1.95 9.66 -30.39
CA ASP A 492 -3.00 9.69 -31.42
C ASP A 492 -3.38 8.28 -31.87
N GLU A 493 -2.40 7.42 -32.18
CA GLU A 493 -2.65 6.00 -32.50
C GLU A 493 -3.37 5.27 -31.37
N LYS A 494 -2.97 5.53 -30.11
CA LYS A 494 -3.62 4.95 -28.92
C LYS A 494 -5.07 5.44 -28.75
N LEU A 495 -5.35 6.71 -29.02
CA LEU A 495 -6.69 7.28 -28.97
C LEU A 495 -7.58 6.78 -30.10
N LYS A 496 -7.09 6.75 -31.35
CA LYS A 496 -7.81 6.16 -32.50
C LYS A 496 -8.22 4.73 -32.20
N PHE A 497 -7.24 3.92 -31.78
CA PHE A 497 -7.45 2.54 -31.40
C PHE A 497 -8.47 2.39 -30.25
N ARG A 498 -8.45 3.29 -29.27
CA ARG A 498 -9.39 3.26 -28.14
C ARG A 498 -10.79 3.71 -28.56
N ARG A 499 -10.92 4.74 -29.39
CA ARG A 499 -12.19 5.30 -29.86
C ARG A 499 -12.97 4.32 -30.74
N GLU A 500 -12.26 3.58 -31.60
CA GLU A 500 -12.87 2.45 -32.34
C GLU A 500 -13.48 1.43 -31.37
N ARG A 501 -12.77 1.13 -30.28
CA ARG A 501 -13.24 0.22 -29.23
C ARG A 501 -14.34 0.80 -28.34
N ALA A 502 -14.34 2.13 -28.11
CA ALA A 502 -15.35 2.82 -27.33
C ALA A 502 -16.70 2.85 -28.06
N LYS A 503 -16.71 2.93 -29.39
CA LYS A 503 -17.93 2.74 -30.20
C LYS A 503 -18.54 1.34 -30.00
N ASP A 504 -17.71 0.32 -29.81
CA ASP A 504 -18.16 -1.04 -29.46
C ASP A 504 -18.56 -1.19 -27.96
N ASP A 505 -18.13 -0.25 -27.10
CA ASP A 505 -18.49 -0.14 -25.69
C ASP A 505 -19.80 0.62 -25.47
N ASP A 506 -20.06 1.71 -26.20
CA ASP A 506 -21.29 2.49 -26.12
C ASP A 506 -22.48 1.76 -26.77
N PHE A 507 -22.24 0.98 -27.83
CA PHE A 507 -23.24 0.03 -28.34
C PHE A 507 -23.65 -1.01 -27.28
N ALA A 508 -22.82 -1.24 -26.25
CA ALA A 508 -23.12 -2.12 -25.12
C ALA A 508 -23.67 -1.39 -23.88
N SER A 509 -23.69 -0.05 -23.85
CA SER A 509 -24.12 0.78 -22.71
C SER A 509 -25.51 1.41 -22.95
N THR A 510 -25.85 1.81 -24.19
CA THR A 510 -27.16 2.39 -24.54
C THR A 510 -28.14 1.39 -25.14
N SER A 511 -27.79 0.10 -25.18
CA SER A 511 -28.73 -0.95 -25.55
C SER A 511 -29.28 -1.64 -24.31
N SER A 512 -30.44 -1.15 -23.87
CA SER A 512 -31.53 -2.00 -23.38
C SER A 512 -32.04 -2.98 -24.45
N THR A 513 -31.22 -3.39 -25.42
CA THR A 513 -31.56 -4.34 -26.49
C THR A 513 -30.65 -5.55 -26.47
N GLY A 514 -30.75 -6.33 -25.39
CA GLY A 514 -30.48 -7.78 -25.39
C GLY A 514 -29.20 -8.31 -26.07
N PRO A 515 -29.10 -9.62 -26.27
CA PRO A 515 -27.88 -10.29 -26.77
C PRO A 515 -27.54 -10.03 -28.27
N GLY A 516 -28.11 -9.00 -28.91
CA GLY A 516 -28.08 -8.82 -30.37
C GLY A 516 -26.90 -8.02 -30.96
N GLY A 517 -26.21 -7.18 -30.19
CA GLY A 517 -25.25 -6.21 -30.74
C GLY A 517 -23.93 -6.76 -31.28
N VAL A 518 -23.24 -7.58 -30.47
CA VAL A 518 -22.01 -8.27 -30.90
C VAL A 518 -22.31 -9.25 -32.02
N CYS A 519 -23.46 -9.93 -31.96
CA CYS A 519 -23.93 -10.85 -32.99
C CYS A 519 -24.19 -10.13 -34.34
N LYS A 520 -24.67 -8.88 -34.32
CA LYS A 520 -24.93 -8.10 -35.54
C LYS A 520 -23.63 -7.70 -36.26
N VAL A 521 -22.58 -7.36 -35.52
CA VAL A 521 -21.26 -7.03 -36.10
C VAL A 521 -20.58 -8.29 -36.65
N LEU A 522 -20.62 -9.40 -35.90
CA LEU A 522 -20.02 -10.67 -36.35
C LEU A 522 -20.70 -11.25 -37.60
N ARG A 523 -22.02 -11.11 -37.73
CA ARG A 523 -22.76 -11.54 -38.95
C ARG A 523 -22.45 -10.70 -40.20
N GLY A 524 -21.79 -9.55 -40.04
CA GLY A 524 -21.41 -8.65 -41.13
C GLY A 524 -20.00 -8.89 -41.70
N LEU A 525 -19.22 -9.80 -41.11
CA LEU A 525 -17.89 -10.15 -41.61
C LEU A 525 -18.01 -11.17 -42.77
N ALA A 526 -17.30 -10.92 -43.86
CA ALA A 526 -17.26 -11.86 -44.99
C ALA A 526 -16.59 -13.17 -44.55
N ASN A 527 -17.16 -14.31 -44.93
CA ASN A 527 -16.69 -15.67 -44.61
C ASN A 527 -16.72 -16.07 -43.12
N THR A 528 -17.67 -15.56 -42.33
CA THR A 528 -17.85 -15.97 -40.92
C THR A 528 -19.26 -16.50 -40.64
N GLU A 529 -19.36 -17.69 -40.04
CA GLU A 529 -20.60 -18.25 -39.52
C GLU A 529 -20.69 -18.02 -37.99
N THR A 530 -21.86 -17.59 -37.50
CA THR A 530 -22.07 -17.32 -36.06
C THR A 530 -23.11 -18.26 -35.47
N VAL A 531 -22.74 -19.00 -34.42
CA VAL A 531 -23.65 -19.85 -33.64
C VAL A 531 -23.83 -19.27 -32.24
N THR A 532 -25.08 -19.14 -31.78
CA THR A 532 -25.38 -18.68 -30.42
C THR A 532 -25.52 -19.88 -29.48
N VAL A 533 -24.64 -19.96 -28.48
CA VAL A 533 -24.71 -21.00 -27.45
C VAL A 533 -25.78 -20.63 -26.41
N LYS A 534 -26.78 -21.50 -26.25
CA LYS A 534 -27.86 -21.33 -25.27
C LYS A 534 -27.69 -22.28 -24.10
N PHE A 535 -27.80 -21.77 -22.88
CA PHE A 535 -27.81 -22.54 -21.63
C PHE A 535 -28.51 -21.75 -20.52
N ASP A 536 -29.03 -22.44 -19.51
CA ASP A 536 -29.74 -21.81 -18.39
C ASP A 536 -28.77 -21.13 -17.43
N ARG A 537 -29.05 -19.87 -17.10
CA ARG A 537 -28.26 -19.09 -16.15
C ARG A 537 -28.56 -19.53 -14.72
N ILE A 538 -27.51 -19.73 -13.93
CA ILE A 538 -27.65 -19.92 -12.48
C ILE A 538 -28.11 -18.61 -11.81
N MET A 539 -29.17 -18.66 -10.99
CA MET A 539 -29.71 -17.49 -10.31
C MET A 539 -29.12 -17.35 -8.89
N PRO A 540 -28.94 -16.11 -8.38
CA PRO A 540 -28.37 -15.88 -7.05
C PRO A 540 -29.15 -16.52 -5.89
N ASP A 541 -30.46 -16.70 -6.05
CA ASP A 541 -31.39 -17.07 -4.98
C ASP A 541 -31.78 -18.56 -4.98
N ASP A 542 -31.08 -19.41 -5.73
CA ASP A 542 -31.43 -20.84 -5.93
C ASP A 542 -31.21 -21.73 -4.69
N GLY A 543 -30.88 -21.15 -3.51
CA GLY A 543 -30.77 -21.81 -2.20
C GLY A 543 -29.64 -22.85 -2.04
N ASN A 544 -29.54 -23.80 -2.98
CA ASN A 544 -28.65 -24.96 -3.00
C ASN A 544 -27.41 -24.79 -3.91
N ARG A 545 -27.20 -23.61 -4.50
CA ARG A 545 -26.11 -23.37 -5.48
C ARG A 545 -25.27 -22.13 -5.14
N THR A 546 -24.98 -21.95 -3.86
CA THR A 546 -24.08 -20.89 -3.39
C THR A 546 -22.61 -21.32 -3.52
N TRP A 547 -21.68 -20.37 -3.49
CA TRP A 547 -20.24 -20.67 -3.52
C TRP A 547 -19.82 -21.69 -2.44
N LYS A 548 -20.45 -21.65 -1.26
CA LYS A 548 -20.14 -22.56 -0.15
C LYS A 548 -20.51 -24.02 -0.44
N GLU A 549 -21.53 -24.27 -1.25
CA GLU A 549 -21.95 -25.63 -1.64
C GLU A 549 -20.94 -26.27 -2.60
N PHE A 550 -20.33 -25.46 -3.47
CA PHE A 550 -19.24 -25.91 -4.34
C PHE A 550 -17.92 -26.02 -3.59
N PHE A 551 -17.73 -25.23 -2.53
CA PHE A 551 -16.50 -25.19 -1.74
C PHE A 551 -16.77 -25.42 -0.24
N PRO A 552 -17.28 -26.60 0.15
CA PRO A 552 -17.59 -26.88 1.54
C PRO A 552 -16.32 -27.02 2.37
N GLU A 553 -16.41 -26.73 3.66
CA GLU A 553 -15.30 -26.92 4.59
C GLU A 553 -14.88 -28.38 4.70
N TRP A 554 -15.87 -29.24 4.89
CA TRP A 554 -15.68 -30.66 5.11
C TRP A 554 -16.39 -31.51 4.06
N ILE A 555 -15.78 -32.66 3.72
CA ILE A 555 -16.39 -33.71 2.91
C ILE A 555 -16.05 -35.07 3.51
N ASP A 556 -16.90 -36.06 3.24
CA ASP A 556 -16.66 -37.45 3.62
C ASP A 556 -15.65 -38.13 2.68
N GLU A 557 -14.36 -37.85 2.89
CA GLU A 557 -13.26 -38.37 2.05
C GLU A 557 -13.19 -39.90 2.02
N ASP A 558 -13.55 -40.55 3.14
CA ASP A 558 -13.53 -42.01 3.30
C ASP A 558 -14.82 -42.68 2.79
N LYS A 559 -15.83 -41.90 2.37
CA LYS A 559 -17.14 -42.38 1.89
C LYS A 559 -17.88 -43.27 2.91
N LYS A 560 -17.73 -42.99 4.20
CA LYS A 560 -18.37 -43.73 5.29
C LYS A 560 -19.88 -43.48 5.37
N TRP A 561 -20.30 -42.26 5.07
CA TRP A 561 -21.66 -41.73 5.16
C TRP A 561 -22.25 -41.45 3.78
N GLY A 562 -21.41 -41.26 2.76
CA GLY A 562 -21.85 -41.10 1.37
C GLY A 562 -20.71 -40.71 0.44
N THR A 563 -20.89 -40.88 -0.87
CA THR A 563 -19.91 -40.35 -1.83
C THR A 563 -20.12 -38.85 -2.01
N PRO A 564 -19.14 -37.98 -1.67
CA PRO A 564 -19.28 -36.54 -1.87
C PRO A 564 -19.50 -36.22 -3.35
N ARG A 565 -20.45 -35.33 -3.63
CA ARG A 565 -20.77 -34.87 -4.99
C ARG A 565 -20.99 -33.37 -4.97
N CYS A 566 -20.51 -32.72 -6.02
CA CYS A 566 -20.78 -31.31 -6.24
C CYS A 566 -22.21 -31.08 -6.75
N PRO A 567 -22.84 -29.93 -6.39
CA PRO A 567 -24.07 -29.51 -7.03
C PRO A 567 -23.89 -29.41 -8.55
N GLU A 568 -24.96 -29.67 -9.31
CA GLU A 568 -24.93 -29.50 -10.75
C GLU A 568 -25.10 -28.02 -11.14
N ILE A 569 -24.29 -27.57 -12.09
CA ILE A 569 -24.46 -26.29 -12.78
C ILE A 569 -25.05 -26.58 -14.16
N PRO A 570 -26.12 -25.88 -14.60
CA PRO A 570 -26.64 -26.06 -15.94
C PRO A 570 -25.57 -25.78 -17.00
N MET A 571 -25.33 -26.72 -17.91
CA MET A 571 -24.35 -26.59 -19.00
C MET A 571 -25.04 -26.85 -20.34
N PRO A 572 -24.61 -26.23 -21.45
CA PRO A 572 -25.11 -26.57 -22.76
C PRO A 572 -24.66 -27.99 -23.15
N ARG A 573 -25.39 -28.64 -24.05
CA ARG A 573 -24.92 -29.86 -24.71
C ARG A 573 -23.79 -29.49 -25.68
N PHE A 574 -22.55 -29.66 -25.26
CA PHE A 574 -21.39 -29.22 -26.04
C PHE A 574 -21.27 -29.88 -27.43
N GLU A 575 -21.82 -31.08 -27.58
CA GLU A 575 -21.88 -31.82 -28.85
C GLU A 575 -22.62 -31.05 -29.96
N ASP A 576 -23.60 -30.21 -29.57
CA ASP A 576 -24.39 -29.38 -30.49
C ASP A 576 -23.56 -28.20 -31.06
N TYR A 577 -22.37 -27.92 -30.52
CA TYR A 577 -21.57 -26.74 -30.80
C TYR A 577 -20.12 -27.07 -31.18
N ARG A 578 -19.88 -28.25 -31.78
CA ARG A 578 -18.57 -28.58 -32.35
C ARG A 578 -18.30 -27.74 -33.60
N GLY A 579 -17.04 -27.63 -34.02
CA GLY A 579 -16.70 -26.88 -35.24
C GLY A 579 -16.39 -25.39 -35.02
N LEU A 580 -16.42 -24.87 -33.79
CA LEU A 580 -16.06 -23.45 -33.52
C LEU A 580 -14.56 -23.17 -33.64
N ASP A 581 -14.19 -22.10 -34.36
CA ASP A 581 -12.80 -21.61 -34.41
C ASP A 581 -12.53 -20.51 -33.36
N VAL A 582 -13.59 -19.81 -32.94
CA VAL A 582 -13.53 -18.75 -31.93
C VAL A 582 -14.73 -18.86 -30.99
N VAL A 583 -14.49 -18.85 -29.66
CA VAL A 583 -15.54 -18.76 -28.65
C VAL A 583 -15.54 -17.36 -28.05
N VAL A 584 -16.66 -16.64 -28.14
CA VAL A 584 -16.80 -15.28 -27.61
C VAL A 584 -17.79 -15.26 -26.45
N ALA A 585 -17.39 -14.74 -25.30
CA ALA A 585 -18.26 -14.68 -24.11
C ALA A 585 -18.12 -13.36 -23.36
N ARG A 586 -19.25 -12.88 -22.81
CA ARG A 586 -19.24 -11.75 -21.87
C ARG A 586 -19.05 -12.30 -20.46
N VAL A 587 -18.04 -11.79 -19.75
CA VAL A 587 -17.78 -12.19 -18.36
C VAL A 587 -18.66 -11.36 -17.42
N PRO A 588 -19.46 -11.99 -16.53
CA PRO A 588 -20.16 -11.28 -15.49
C PRO A 588 -19.14 -10.76 -14.46
N CYS A 589 -19.02 -9.43 -14.40
CA CYS A 589 -18.30 -8.71 -13.37
C CYS A 589 -19.39 -8.02 -12.52
N GLY A 590 -19.31 -8.03 -11.19
CA GLY A 590 -20.28 -7.34 -10.32
C GLY A 590 -20.35 -5.82 -10.55
N ASN A 591 -20.86 -5.03 -9.59
CA ASN A 591 -21.03 -3.57 -9.69
C ASN A 591 -19.72 -2.74 -9.78
N GLY A 592 -18.60 -3.34 -10.20
CA GLY A 592 -17.38 -2.63 -10.57
C GLY A 592 -16.40 -2.34 -9.43
N THR A 593 -16.63 -2.85 -8.21
CA THR A 593 -15.61 -2.88 -7.16
C THR A 593 -14.79 -4.17 -7.27
N GLU A 594 -13.45 -4.11 -7.14
CA GLU A 594 -12.59 -5.30 -7.23
C GLU A 594 -12.91 -6.39 -6.16
N LYS A 595 -13.70 -6.07 -5.12
CA LYS A 595 -14.12 -7.02 -4.07
C LYS A 595 -15.46 -7.72 -4.34
N GLU A 596 -16.35 -7.18 -5.19
CA GLU A 596 -17.65 -7.81 -5.51
C GLU A 596 -17.56 -8.64 -6.80
N GLY A 597 -17.77 -9.96 -6.69
CA GLY A 597 -17.84 -10.88 -7.84
C GLY A 597 -16.59 -11.70 -8.15
N ILE A 598 -15.64 -11.83 -7.19
CA ILE A 598 -14.53 -12.79 -7.31
C ILE A 598 -15.04 -14.22 -7.09
N ARG A 599 -15.85 -14.45 -6.04
CA ARG A 599 -16.47 -15.75 -5.71
C ARG A 599 -17.92 -15.80 -6.19
N ASP A 600 -18.10 -15.74 -7.51
CA ASP A 600 -19.41 -15.72 -8.19
C ASP A 600 -19.62 -16.99 -9.03
N VAL A 601 -20.70 -17.73 -8.75
CA VAL A 601 -20.96 -19.02 -9.39
C VAL A 601 -21.37 -18.85 -10.86
N PHE A 602 -22.03 -17.74 -11.22
CA PHE A 602 -22.37 -17.46 -12.62
C PHE A 602 -21.12 -17.13 -13.44
N ARG A 603 -20.16 -16.42 -12.86
CA ARG A 603 -18.84 -16.19 -13.45
C ARG A 603 -18.11 -17.51 -13.69
N LEU A 604 -18.12 -18.40 -12.70
CA LEU A 604 -17.55 -19.74 -12.84
C LEU A 604 -18.24 -20.53 -13.96
N GLN A 605 -19.58 -20.55 -14.00
CA GLN A 605 -20.37 -21.19 -15.05
C GLN A 605 -19.95 -20.70 -16.45
N VAL A 606 -19.91 -19.38 -16.67
CA VAL A 606 -19.55 -18.80 -17.98
C VAL A 606 -18.13 -19.22 -18.40
N ASN A 607 -17.15 -19.14 -17.49
CA ASN A 607 -15.77 -19.52 -17.82
C ASN A 607 -15.64 -21.01 -18.14
N LEU A 608 -16.37 -21.88 -17.44
CA LEU A 608 -16.39 -23.32 -17.69
C LEU A 608 -17.11 -23.69 -18.99
N VAL A 609 -18.23 -23.02 -19.33
CA VAL A 609 -18.90 -23.20 -20.62
C VAL A 609 -17.93 -22.89 -21.76
N VAL A 610 -17.24 -21.76 -21.68
CA VAL A 610 -16.27 -21.34 -22.71
C VAL A 610 -15.11 -22.33 -22.81
N ALA A 611 -14.56 -22.78 -21.68
CA ALA A 611 -13.48 -23.74 -21.66
C ALA A 611 -13.88 -25.08 -22.29
N ASN A 612 -15.06 -25.60 -21.95
CA ASN A 612 -15.56 -26.85 -22.52
C ASN A 612 -15.86 -26.73 -24.02
N LEU A 613 -16.45 -25.61 -24.48
CA LEU A 613 -16.67 -25.37 -25.91
C LEU A 613 -15.36 -25.33 -26.70
N ALA A 614 -14.34 -24.66 -26.16
CA ALA A 614 -13.02 -24.59 -26.79
C ALA A 614 -12.35 -25.98 -26.88
N VAL A 615 -12.46 -26.77 -25.81
CA VAL A 615 -11.96 -28.15 -25.79
C VAL A 615 -12.74 -29.03 -26.77
N GLU A 616 -14.06 -29.07 -26.72
CA GLU A 616 -14.88 -29.90 -27.62
C GLU A 616 -14.74 -29.50 -29.09
N SER A 617 -14.53 -28.21 -29.36
CA SER A 617 -14.29 -27.73 -30.72
C SER A 617 -12.89 -28.02 -31.23
N SER A 618 -11.86 -28.07 -30.38
CA SER A 618 -10.49 -28.31 -30.86
C SER A 618 -10.23 -29.77 -31.24
N TRP A 619 -10.99 -30.73 -30.71
CA TRP A 619 -10.74 -32.18 -30.88
C TRP A 619 -11.49 -32.75 -32.09
N VAL A 620 -10.79 -32.92 -33.22
CA VAL A 620 -11.34 -33.55 -34.44
C VAL A 620 -11.16 -35.07 -34.41
N ASN A 621 -10.01 -35.55 -33.93
CA ASN A 621 -9.67 -36.94 -33.63
C ASN A 621 -8.67 -36.92 -32.45
N PRO A 622 -8.54 -37.95 -31.59
CA PRO A 622 -7.53 -38.03 -30.53
C PRO A 622 -6.10 -37.57 -30.86
N ASP A 623 -5.68 -37.58 -32.13
CA ASP A 623 -4.32 -37.26 -32.57
C ASP A 623 -4.18 -35.90 -33.31
N ILE A 624 -5.27 -35.17 -33.55
CA ILE A 624 -5.24 -33.88 -34.28
C ILE A 624 -6.10 -32.85 -33.54
N HIS A 625 -5.46 -31.75 -33.12
CA HIS A 625 -6.13 -30.61 -32.49
C HIS A 625 -6.00 -29.37 -33.36
N ARG A 626 -7.12 -28.69 -33.61
CA ARG A 626 -7.11 -27.36 -34.23
C ARG A 626 -7.05 -26.26 -33.16
N ASN A 627 -6.46 -25.13 -33.52
CA ASN A 627 -6.45 -23.96 -32.63
C ASN A 627 -7.88 -23.40 -32.52
N VAL A 628 -8.33 -23.20 -31.29
CA VAL A 628 -9.58 -22.46 -31.00
C VAL A 628 -9.20 -21.25 -30.17
N TYR A 629 -9.61 -20.07 -30.62
CA TYR A 629 -9.35 -18.82 -29.91
C TYR A 629 -10.50 -18.51 -28.97
N VAL A 630 -10.20 -17.87 -27.85
CA VAL A 630 -11.22 -17.49 -26.88
C VAL A 630 -11.18 -15.99 -26.66
N VAL A 631 -12.35 -15.35 -26.75
CA VAL A 631 -12.51 -13.90 -26.57
C VAL A 631 -13.45 -13.63 -25.41
N PHE A 632 -12.91 -13.09 -24.34
CA PHE A 632 -13.70 -12.62 -23.20
C PHE A 632 -13.96 -11.13 -23.31
N ILE A 633 -15.21 -10.74 -23.02
CA ILE A 633 -15.68 -9.35 -23.02
C ILE A 633 -16.09 -8.98 -21.60
N GLY A 634 -15.32 -8.12 -20.93
CA GLY A 634 -15.57 -7.64 -19.56
C GLY A 634 -14.31 -7.03 -18.94
N TYR A 635 -14.48 -6.09 -18.01
CA TYR A 635 -13.37 -5.38 -17.37
C TYR A 635 -12.62 -6.23 -16.33
N CYS A 636 -13.27 -7.25 -15.75
CA CYS A 636 -12.67 -8.12 -14.76
C CYS A 636 -11.86 -9.29 -15.34
N GLY A 637 -11.87 -9.48 -16.67
CA GLY A 637 -11.22 -10.60 -17.36
C GLY A 637 -11.79 -11.98 -16.99
N PRO A 638 -11.35 -13.06 -17.67
CA PRO A 638 -11.71 -14.41 -17.27
C PRO A 638 -11.10 -14.82 -15.93
N MET A 639 -11.48 -16.00 -15.43
CA MET A 639 -10.83 -16.60 -14.28
C MET A 639 -9.43 -17.09 -14.66
N VAL A 640 -8.40 -16.54 -14.02
CA VAL A 640 -6.98 -16.82 -14.32
C VAL A 640 -6.63 -18.29 -14.06
N GLU A 641 -7.38 -18.94 -13.17
CA GLU A 641 -7.25 -20.35 -12.83
C GLU A 641 -7.70 -21.28 -13.97
N ILE A 642 -8.44 -20.75 -14.95
CA ILE A 642 -8.89 -21.48 -16.15
C ILE A 642 -8.12 -21.01 -17.38
N PHE A 643 -8.00 -19.68 -17.57
CA PHE A 643 -7.33 -19.07 -18.71
C PHE A 643 -6.04 -18.38 -18.26
N ARG A 644 -4.92 -19.07 -18.48
CA ARG A 644 -3.59 -18.60 -18.08
C ARG A 644 -3.22 -17.33 -18.83
N CYS A 645 -2.55 -16.42 -18.14
CA CYS A 645 -2.05 -15.21 -18.79
C CYS A 645 -0.90 -15.49 -19.78
N ASP A 646 -0.25 -16.66 -19.68
CA ASP A 646 0.69 -17.16 -20.71
C ASP A 646 0.02 -17.35 -22.08
N ASP A 647 -1.28 -17.66 -22.09
CA ASP A 647 -2.08 -17.91 -23.29
C ASP A 647 -2.72 -16.62 -23.85
N LEU A 648 -2.55 -15.49 -23.15
CA LEU A 648 -3.13 -14.20 -23.53
C LEU A 648 -2.37 -13.62 -24.73
N MET A 649 -3.03 -13.57 -25.88
CA MET A 649 -2.47 -12.97 -27.08
C MET A 649 -2.64 -11.45 -27.10
N MET A 650 -3.79 -10.98 -26.63
CA MET A 650 -4.14 -9.58 -26.72
C MET A 650 -5.13 -9.21 -25.62
N HIS A 651 -4.76 -8.22 -24.81
CA HIS A 651 -5.69 -7.52 -23.94
C HIS A 651 -5.74 -6.04 -24.32
N ARG A 652 -6.93 -5.60 -24.72
CA ARG A 652 -7.21 -4.20 -25.05
C ARG A 652 -8.58 -3.89 -24.41
N GLY A 653 -8.71 -2.83 -23.62
CA GLY A 653 -9.98 -2.46 -22.99
C GLY A 653 -10.77 -3.61 -22.34
N LYS A 654 -12.05 -3.79 -22.69
CA LYS A 654 -12.86 -4.89 -22.16
C LYS A 654 -12.61 -6.25 -22.83
N TYR A 655 -11.74 -6.36 -23.85
CA TYR A 655 -11.59 -7.62 -24.59
C TYR A 655 -10.25 -8.28 -24.32
N TRP A 656 -10.32 -9.57 -24.07
CA TRP A 656 -9.21 -10.44 -23.76
C TRP A 656 -9.24 -11.59 -24.75
N VAL A 657 -8.19 -11.71 -25.56
CA VAL A 657 -8.08 -12.74 -26.60
C VAL A 657 -6.99 -13.71 -26.20
N TYR A 658 -7.38 -14.97 -26.06
CA TYR A 658 -6.52 -16.07 -25.68
C TYR A 658 -6.38 -17.06 -26.82
N LYS A 659 -5.20 -17.69 -26.87
CA LYS A 659 -4.98 -18.95 -27.58
C LYS A 659 -4.58 -19.99 -26.54
N PRO A 660 -5.57 -20.66 -25.91
CA PRO A 660 -5.31 -21.58 -24.81
C PRO A 660 -4.52 -22.81 -25.24
N ASP A 661 -3.69 -23.34 -24.34
CA ASP A 661 -3.19 -24.71 -24.47
C ASP A 661 -4.34 -25.69 -24.22
N MET A 662 -4.79 -26.36 -25.29
CA MET A 662 -5.95 -27.26 -25.23
C MET A 662 -5.74 -28.48 -24.35
N SER A 663 -4.49 -28.93 -24.16
CA SER A 663 -4.19 -30.07 -23.29
C SER A 663 -4.33 -29.68 -21.82
N ARG A 664 -3.80 -28.52 -21.45
CA ARG A 664 -3.95 -27.95 -20.10
C ARG A 664 -5.40 -27.56 -19.81
N LEU A 665 -6.08 -26.91 -20.76
CA LEU A 665 -7.48 -26.54 -20.61
C LEU A 665 -8.39 -27.77 -20.49
N LYS A 666 -8.13 -28.83 -21.27
CA LYS A 666 -8.81 -30.12 -21.13
C LYS A 666 -8.60 -30.73 -19.75
N GLN A 667 -7.37 -30.67 -19.23
CA GLN A 667 -7.10 -31.11 -17.87
C GLN A 667 -7.95 -30.34 -16.84
N LYS A 668 -8.13 -29.03 -17.01
CA LYS A 668 -8.95 -28.22 -16.12
C LYS A 668 -10.44 -28.56 -16.17
N VAL A 669 -11.03 -28.69 -17.35
CA VAL A 669 -12.48 -28.94 -17.47
C VAL A 669 -12.90 -30.35 -17.03
N LEU A 670 -11.95 -31.29 -16.96
CA LEU A 670 -12.19 -32.61 -16.39
C LEU A 670 -12.18 -32.64 -14.86
N MET A 671 -11.72 -31.55 -14.21
CA MET A 671 -11.79 -31.46 -12.75
C MET A 671 -13.22 -31.22 -12.26
N PRO A 672 -13.53 -31.62 -11.00
CA PRO A 672 -14.79 -31.26 -10.38
C PRO A 672 -14.99 -29.74 -10.37
N LEU A 673 -16.26 -29.31 -10.42
CA LEU A 673 -16.65 -27.91 -10.47
C LEU A 673 -16.14 -27.10 -9.26
N GLY A 674 -15.99 -27.74 -8.10
CA GLY A 674 -15.45 -27.16 -6.89
C GLY A 674 -14.80 -28.21 -5.99
N THR A 675 -14.66 -27.92 -4.70
CA THR A 675 -13.99 -28.78 -3.72
C THR A 675 -14.93 -29.67 -2.91
N CYS A 676 -16.18 -29.79 -3.32
CA CYS A 676 -17.22 -30.67 -2.77
C CYS A 676 -16.95 -32.18 -2.96
N GLN A 677 -15.88 -32.53 -3.66
CA GLN A 677 -15.37 -33.89 -3.76
C GLN A 677 -13.86 -33.85 -3.98
N ILE A 678 -13.16 -34.96 -3.69
CA ILE A 678 -11.75 -35.10 -4.02
C ILE A 678 -11.59 -35.07 -5.54
N ALA A 679 -10.68 -34.23 -6.03
CA ALA A 679 -10.33 -34.21 -7.43
C ALA A 679 -9.70 -35.55 -7.83
N PRO A 680 -10.21 -36.24 -8.87
CA PRO A 680 -9.67 -37.51 -9.28
C PRO A 680 -8.25 -37.29 -9.83
N PRO A 681 -7.28 -38.12 -9.46
CA PRO A 681 -6.08 -38.23 -10.26
C PRO A 681 -6.56 -38.80 -11.60
N PHE A 682 -6.34 -38.13 -12.72
CA PHE A 682 -6.94 -38.48 -14.02
C PHE A 682 -6.60 -39.89 -14.57
N ALA A 683 -5.95 -40.74 -13.78
CA ALA A 683 -5.67 -42.14 -14.05
C ALA A 683 -6.87 -43.05 -13.71
N LYS A 684 -7.99 -42.92 -14.41
CA LYS A 684 -8.90 -44.07 -14.60
C LYS A 684 -8.58 -44.71 -15.95
N THR A 685 -7.98 -45.90 -15.88
CA THR A 685 -7.56 -46.74 -16.99
C THR A 685 -8.70 -46.91 -18.02
N GLY A 686 -8.41 -46.61 -19.29
CA GLY A 686 -9.35 -46.76 -20.41
C GLY A 686 -9.76 -45.45 -21.13
N LYS A 687 -9.52 -44.27 -20.54
CA LYS A 687 -9.77 -42.95 -21.18
C LYS A 687 -8.48 -42.17 -21.51
N GLU A 688 -7.34 -42.85 -21.59
CA GLU A 688 -5.99 -42.25 -21.54
C GLU A 688 -5.29 -42.03 -22.89
N ARG A 689 -5.99 -42.04 -24.04
CA ARG A 689 -5.32 -41.83 -25.35
C ARG A 689 -4.53 -40.51 -25.43
N TRP A 690 -5.00 -39.45 -24.77
CA TRP A 690 -4.37 -38.12 -24.79
C TRP A 690 -3.06 -38.01 -23.98
N ARG A 691 -2.80 -38.94 -23.05
CA ARG A 691 -1.63 -38.90 -22.17
C ARG A 691 -0.35 -39.34 -22.89
N ASN A 692 -0.48 -40.30 -23.80
CA ASN A 692 0.59 -40.64 -24.75
C ASN A 692 1.00 -39.42 -25.58
N PHE A 693 0.09 -38.44 -25.76
CA PHE A 693 0.30 -37.23 -26.54
C PHE A 693 1.06 -36.13 -25.78
N ILE A 694 0.79 -35.92 -24.47
CA ILE A 694 1.62 -35.02 -23.63
C ILE A 694 3.05 -35.54 -23.53
N MET A 695 3.23 -36.86 -23.44
CA MET A 695 4.56 -37.48 -23.49
C MET A 695 5.17 -37.53 -24.89
N SER A 696 4.38 -37.53 -25.98
CA SER A 696 4.89 -37.57 -27.36
C SER A 696 5.09 -36.19 -28.00
N HIS A 697 4.44 -35.11 -27.52
CA HIS A 697 4.65 -33.75 -28.02
C HIS A 697 5.96 -33.11 -27.55
N SER A 698 6.54 -33.60 -26.46
CA SER A 698 7.97 -33.38 -26.17
C SER A 698 8.90 -34.12 -27.16
N LYS A 699 8.35 -34.95 -28.05
CA LYS A 699 9.02 -35.75 -29.08
C LYS A 699 8.64 -35.36 -30.53
N LEU A 700 7.67 -34.46 -30.76
CA LEU A 700 7.05 -34.23 -32.09
C LEU A 700 7.06 -32.78 -32.60
N GLN A 701 7.93 -31.91 -32.08
CA GLN A 701 8.37 -30.73 -32.84
C GLN A 701 9.67 -31.06 -33.61
N PHE A 702 9.58 -32.03 -34.52
CA PHE A 702 10.54 -32.19 -35.61
C PHE A 702 10.02 -31.38 -36.80
N LEU A 703 10.28 -30.08 -36.83
CA LEU A 703 10.19 -29.32 -38.07
C LEU A 703 11.54 -29.42 -38.76
N ASN A 704 11.54 -30.21 -39.83
CA ASN A 704 12.64 -30.39 -40.75
C ASN A 704 12.92 -29.06 -41.46
N ASN A 705 13.96 -28.34 -41.05
CA ASN A 705 14.63 -27.34 -41.86
C ASN A 705 16.11 -27.31 -41.46
N ASN A 706 16.92 -27.98 -42.28
CA ASN A 706 18.35 -27.80 -42.49
C ASN A 706 19.24 -27.50 -41.26
N ASN A 707 19.91 -28.54 -40.76
CA ASN A 707 21.14 -28.51 -39.94
C ASN A 707 21.11 -27.79 -38.58
N ALA A 708 20.11 -28.06 -37.73
CA ALA A 708 20.28 -27.94 -36.27
C ALA A 708 19.33 -28.88 -35.51
N THR A 709 19.87 -29.94 -34.90
CA THR A 709 19.15 -30.77 -33.92
C THR A 709 18.99 -30.00 -32.61
N ILE A 710 17.83 -29.38 -32.38
CA ILE A 710 17.46 -28.76 -31.10
C ILE A 710 16.88 -29.85 -30.18
N PHE A 711 17.61 -30.23 -29.13
CA PHE A 711 17.10 -31.09 -28.06
C PHE A 711 16.08 -30.31 -27.22
N LEU A 712 14.78 -30.59 -27.36
CA LEU A 712 13.77 -30.09 -26.43
C LEU A 712 13.85 -30.88 -25.11
N PRO A 713 13.95 -30.21 -23.93
CA PRO A 713 14.05 -30.90 -22.65
C PRO A 713 12.78 -31.67 -22.31
N ARG A 714 12.91 -32.87 -21.73
CA ARG A 714 11.79 -33.59 -21.11
C ARG A 714 11.17 -32.73 -19.99
N PRO A 715 9.84 -32.80 -19.77
CA PRO A 715 9.20 -32.09 -18.66
C PRO A 715 9.83 -32.47 -17.32
N ARG A 716 10.21 -31.45 -16.53
CA ARG A 716 10.84 -31.61 -15.23
C ARG A 716 9.85 -31.29 -14.12
N TYR A 717 9.88 -32.10 -13.06
CA TYR A 717 9.06 -31.94 -11.87
C TYR A 717 9.93 -31.83 -10.63
N ALA A 718 9.54 -30.99 -9.68
CA ALA A 718 10.27 -30.80 -8.42
C ALA A 718 9.35 -30.65 -7.22
N TYR A 719 9.84 -31.12 -6.07
CA TYR A 719 9.37 -30.60 -4.79
C TYR A 719 10.09 -29.30 -4.49
N ALA A 720 9.37 -28.31 -3.97
CA ALA A 720 9.95 -27.05 -3.54
C ALA A 720 9.62 -26.73 -2.09
N THR A 721 10.57 -26.15 -1.38
CA THR A 721 10.34 -25.50 -0.09
C THR A 721 11.05 -24.14 -0.05
N ILE A 722 10.81 -23.36 0.99
CA ILE A 722 11.39 -22.03 1.16
C ILE A 722 11.83 -21.81 2.60
N LEU A 723 13.04 -21.26 2.76
CA LEU A 723 13.55 -20.79 4.05
C LEU A 723 13.93 -19.31 3.93
N HIS A 724 13.45 -18.52 4.88
CA HIS A 724 13.75 -17.10 4.95
C HIS A 724 13.69 -16.61 6.39
N SER A 725 14.29 -15.44 6.65
CA SER A 725 14.29 -14.74 7.94
C SER A 725 14.97 -15.44 9.14
N SER A 726 15.12 -16.76 9.17
CA SER A 726 15.61 -17.52 10.33
C SER A 726 16.15 -18.90 9.93
N GLU A 727 17.17 -19.38 10.64
CA GLU A 727 17.69 -20.75 10.53
C GLU A 727 16.90 -21.79 11.38
N SER A 728 15.86 -21.36 12.10
CA SER A 728 15.06 -22.23 12.99
C SER A 728 14.35 -23.39 12.28
N TYR A 729 14.26 -23.36 10.95
CA TYR A 729 13.62 -24.37 10.11
C TYR A 729 14.62 -25.19 9.28
N ILE A 730 15.93 -25.04 9.49
CA ILE A 730 16.96 -25.84 8.79
C ILE A 730 16.74 -27.33 9.03
N CYS A 731 16.62 -27.73 10.29
CA CYS A 731 16.33 -29.12 10.64
C CYS A 731 15.03 -29.62 10.00
N GLY A 732 13.96 -28.82 10.01
CA GLY A 732 12.71 -29.16 9.33
C GLY A 732 12.87 -29.42 7.83
N ALA A 733 13.59 -28.55 7.12
CA ALA A 733 13.87 -28.73 5.70
C ALA A 733 14.76 -29.94 5.40
N ILE A 734 15.73 -30.25 6.28
CA ILE A 734 16.53 -31.49 6.19
C ILE A 734 15.60 -32.70 6.36
N SER A 735 14.79 -32.73 7.42
CA SER A 735 13.82 -33.80 7.67
C SER A 735 12.85 -34.01 6.52
N LEU A 736 12.35 -32.93 5.94
CA LEU A 736 11.48 -32.97 4.77
C LEU A 736 12.17 -33.65 3.59
N ALA A 737 13.38 -33.25 3.22
CA ALA A 737 14.12 -33.88 2.12
C ALA A 737 14.38 -35.37 2.37
N GLN A 738 14.83 -35.72 3.59
CA GLN A 738 15.09 -37.10 3.95
C GLN A 738 13.81 -37.94 3.88
N SER A 739 12.69 -37.43 4.41
CA SER A 739 11.40 -38.12 4.34
C SER A 739 10.93 -38.34 2.89
N ILE A 740 11.08 -37.36 2.00
CA ILE A 740 10.74 -37.51 0.57
C ILE A 740 11.61 -38.62 -0.07
N ARG A 741 12.92 -38.65 0.22
CA ARG A 741 13.84 -39.66 -0.32
C ARG A 741 13.55 -41.06 0.20
N LEU A 742 13.24 -41.21 1.49
CA LEU A 742 12.89 -42.50 2.10
C LEU A 742 11.62 -43.11 1.50
N THR A 743 10.72 -42.29 0.97
CA THR A 743 9.54 -42.78 0.23
C THR A 743 9.85 -43.18 -1.22
N GLY A 744 11.11 -43.15 -1.64
CA GLY A 744 11.58 -43.59 -2.96
C GLY A 744 11.42 -42.56 -4.08
N SER A 745 11.15 -41.28 -3.76
CA SER A 745 11.04 -40.24 -4.80
C SER A 745 12.39 -39.89 -5.40
N THR A 746 12.43 -39.84 -6.74
CA THR A 746 13.60 -39.42 -7.53
C THR A 746 13.49 -38.01 -8.07
N LYS A 747 12.41 -37.28 -7.72
CA LYS A 747 12.20 -35.91 -8.20
C LYS A 747 13.27 -34.96 -7.67
N ASP A 748 13.41 -33.83 -8.36
CA ASP A 748 14.28 -32.75 -7.91
C ASP A 748 13.73 -32.15 -6.61
N LEU A 749 14.64 -31.78 -5.71
CA LEU A 749 14.32 -31.05 -4.49
C LEU A 749 14.89 -29.65 -4.64
N ILE A 750 14.05 -28.62 -4.65
CA ILE A 750 14.45 -27.21 -4.78
C ILE A 750 14.17 -26.47 -3.48
N LEU A 751 15.16 -25.75 -2.96
CA LEU A 751 14.98 -24.91 -1.78
C LEU A 751 15.29 -23.46 -2.13
N LEU A 752 14.31 -22.59 -1.96
CA LEU A 752 14.47 -21.16 -2.07
C LEU A 752 15.01 -20.61 -0.73
N ALA A 753 16.18 -19.98 -0.73
CA ALA A 753 16.81 -19.45 0.48
C ALA A 753 17.17 -17.98 0.34
N ASP A 754 16.84 -17.16 1.34
CA ASP A 754 17.36 -15.78 1.42
C ASP A 754 18.76 -15.73 2.05
N ASP A 755 19.30 -14.52 2.23
CA ASP A 755 20.62 -14.30 2.79
C ASP A 755 20.69 -14.50 4.32
N SER A 756 19.56 -14.75 5.01
CA SER A 756 19.56 -15.09 6.44
C SER A 756 20.02 -16.52 6.71
N ILE A 757 20.04 -17.37 5.68
CA ILE A 757 20.52 -18.74 5.77
C ILE A 757 22.03 -18.78 5.53
N SER A 758 22.77 -19.22 6.55
CA SER A 758 24.23 -19.24 6.56
C SER A 758 24.79 -20.19 5.50
N PHE A 759 26.08 -20.01 5.20
CA PHE A 759 26.80 -20.88 4.29
C PHE A 759 26.85 -22.34 4.79
N ASN A 760 27.09 -22.56 6.09
CA ASN A 760 27.12 -23.90 6.68
C ASN A 760 25.76 -24.59 6.59
N SER A 761 24.69 -23.89 6.94
CA SER A 761 23.32 -24.35 6.73
C SER A 761 23.03 -24.68 5.27
N THR A 762 23.53 -23.88 4.34
CA THR A 762 23.39 -24.13 2.89
C THR A 762 24.11 -25.42 2.47
N LEU A 763 25.28 -25.71 3.01
CA LEU A 763 26.00 -26.97 2.77
C LEU A 763 25.22 -28.17 3.30
N ALA A 764 24.68 -28.06 4.51
CA ALA A 764 23.84 -29.10 5.12
C ALA A 764 22.59 -29.41 4.28
N LEU A 765 21.89 -28.37 3.82
CA LEU A 765 20.72 -28.52 2.96
C LEU A 765 21.07 -29.18 1.62
N ARG A 766 22.24 -28.85 1.04
CA ARG A 766 22.74 -29.52 -0.19
C ARG A 766 23.06 -30.99 0.07
N ALA A 767 23.72 -31.30 1.17
CA ALA A 767 24.00 -32.68 1.58
C ALA A 767 22.72 -33.49 1.83
N ALA A 768 21.68 -32.84 2.35
CA ALA A 768 20.35 -33.44 2.49
C ALA A 768 19.63 -33.68 1.15
N GLY A 769 20.14 -33.13 0.04
CA GLY A 769 19.63 -33.34 -1.31
C GLY A 769 18.95 -32.14 -1.96
N TRP A 770 18.92 -30.97 -1.30
CA TRP A 770 18.32 -29.75 -1.86
C TRP A 770 19.23 -29.06 -2.86
N LYS A 771 18.66 -28.69 -4.02
CA LYS A 771 19.23 -27.71 -4.94
C LYS A 771 18.82 -26.31 -4.49
N ILE A 772 19.78 -25.54 -4.01
CA ILE A 772 19.52 -24.23 -3.41
C ILE A 772 19.45 -23.14 -4.48
N LYS A 773 18.38 -22.35 -4.45
CA LYS A 773 18.25 -21.10 -5.20
C LYS A 773 18.19 -19.92 -4.25
N ARG A 774 19.12 -18.98 -4.39
CA ARG A 774 19.10 -17.74 -3.62
C ARG A 774 17.97 -16.82 -4.09
N ILE A 775 17.25 -16.22 -3.15
CA ILE A 775 16.13 -15.32 -3.44
C ILE A 775 16.20 -14.03 -2.62
N HIS A 776 15.65 -12.96 -3.17
CA HIS A 776 15.31 -11.79 -2.38
C HIS A 776 13.90 -11.95 -1.79
N ARG A 777 13.81 -11.75 -0.46
CA ARG A 777 12.54 -11.83 0.27
C ARG A 777 11.52 -10.85 -0.29
N ILE A 778 10.26 -11.25 -0.23
CA ILE A 778 9.11 -10.41 -0.56
C ILE A 778 8.36 -10.12 0.73
N ARG A 779 8.21 -8.83 1.05
CA ARG A 779 7.48 -8.38 2.23
C ARG A 779 5.97 -8.45 1.96
N SER A 780 5.20 -8.97 2.92
CA SER A 780 3.74 -8.94 2.93
C SER A 780 3.28 -7.50 3.20
N PRO A 781 2.69 -6.76 2.25
CA PRO A 781 2.41 -5.33 2.40
C PRO A 781 1.50 -4.99 3.59
N PHE A 782 0.57 -5.89 3.91
CA PHE A 782 -0.42 -5.75 4.98
C PHE A 782 0.06 -6.25 6.35
N SER A 783 1.22 -6.90 6.42
CA SER A 783 1.81 -7.37 7.68
C SER A 783 2.43 -6.22 8.49
N ARG A 784 2.35 -6.32 9.82
CA ARG A 784 3.09 -5.42 10.73
C ARG A 784 4.58 -5.74 10.67
N LYS A 785 5.44 -4.73 10.86
CA LYS A 785 6.89 -4.95 10.88
C LYS A 785 7.28 -5.80 12.09
N GLY A 786 8.19 -6.77 11.91
CA GLY A 786 8.66 -7.65 12.97
C GLY A 786 7.73 -8.80 13.35
N THR A 787 6.58 -8.97 12.68
CA THR A 787 5.73 -10.14 12.87
C THR A 787 6.23 -11.34 12.06
N TYR A 788 5.88 -12.55 12.48
CA TYR A 788 6.35 -13.78 11.84
C TYR A 788 6.00 -13.87 10.34
N ASN A 789 4.85 -13.28 9.94
CA ASN A 789 4.34 -13.27 8.58
C ASN A 789 4.88 -12.12 7.69
N GLU A 790 5.82 -11.31 8.21
CA GLU A 790 6.34 -10.15 7.50
C GLU A 790 6.89 -10.49 6.11
N TRP A 791 7.51 -11.66 5.99
CA TRP A 791 8.22 -12.07 4.78
C TRP A 791 7.59 -13.27 4.07
N ASN A 792 6.40 -13.70 4.49
CA ASN A 792 5.73 -14.89 3.97
C ASN A 792 5.44 -14.83 2.46
N TYR A 793 5.25 -13.63 1.89
CA TYR A 793 5.08 -13.47 0.44
C TYR A 793 6.31 -13.93 -0.36
N SER A 794 7.45 -14.18 0.28
CA SER A 794 8.59 -14.83 -0.38
C SER A 794 8.21 -16.19 -0.96
N LYS A 795 7.17 -16.87 -0.44
CA LYS A 795 6.60 -18.10 -1.01
C LYS A 795 6.15 -17.91 -2.47
N LEU A 796 5.74 -16.70 -2.88
CA LEU A 796 5.36 -16.41 -4.28
C LEU A 796 6.51 -16.65 -5.28
N ARG A 797 7.77 -16.67 -4.82
CA ARG A 797 8.94 -16.98 -5.65
C ARG A 797 8.90 -18.38 -6.27
N ILE A 798 8.05 -19.29 -5.79
CA ILE A 798 7.88 -20.62 -6.40
C ILE A 798 7.39 -20.55 -7.84
N TRP A 799 6.65 -19.50 -8.23
CA TRP A 799 6.23 -19.29 -9.62
C TRP A 799 7.39 -18.89 -10.53
N GLN A 800 8.57 -18.58 -9.99
CA GLN A 800 9.78 -18.27 -10.77
C GLN A 800 10.63 -19.50 -11.13
N LEU A 801 10.16 -20.71 -10.79
CA LEU A 801 10.84 -21.98 -11.08
C LEU A 801 10.55 -22.46 -12.52
N PHE A 802 10.79 -21.59 -13.50
CA PHE A 802 10.40 -21.78 -14.91
C PHE A 802 11.06 -23.00 -15.59
N GLU A 803 12.12 -23.56 -15.01
CA GLU A 803 12.73 -24.79 -15.51
C GLU A 803 11.92 -26.07 -15.20
N TYR A 804 10.85 -25.93 -14.41
CA TYR A 804 9.94 -27.02 -14.05
C TYR A 804 8.55 -26.78 -14.64
N GLU A 805 7.94 -27.87 -15.13
CA GLU A 805 6.56 -27.83 -15.63
C GLU A 805 5.56 -27.74 -14.48
N LYS A 806 5.78 -28.54 -13.43
CA LYS A 806 5.00 -28.54 -12.19
C LYS A 806 5.89 -28.66 -10.98
N VAL A 807 5.47 -27.97 -9.92
CA VAL A 807 6.13 -27.99 -8.62
C VAL A 807 5.11 -28.36 -7.55
N ILE A 808 5.46 -29.32 -6.69
CA ILE A 808 4.74 -29.54 -5.42
C ILE A 808 5.47 -28.74 -4.36
N PHE A 809 4.88 -27.62 -3.94
CA PHE A 809 5.37 -26.85 -2.81
C PHE A 809 5.00 -27.56 -1.50
N ILE A 810 5.94 -27.65 -0.57
CA ILE A 810 5.77 -28.21 0.77
C ILE A 810 6.46 -27.29 1.79
N ASP A 811 5.73 -26.82 2.82
CA ASP A 811 6.33 -26.05 3.92
C ASP A 811 7.38 -26.90 4.67
N ALA A 812 8.42 -26.25 5.21
CA ALA A 812 9.56 -26.92 5.85
C ALA A 812 9.22 -27.63 7.19
N ASP A 813 7.98 -27.50 7.66
CA ASP A 813 7.46 -28.15 8.87
C ASP A 813 6.49 -29.30 8.58
N LEU A 814 6.61 -29.89 7.39
CA LEU A 814 5.97 -31.15 7.04
C LEU A 814 6.97 -32.31 7.00
N LEU A 815 6.43 -33.52 7.15
CA LEU A 815 7.14 -34.78 6.99
C LEU A 815 6.34 -35.70 6.08
N VAL A 816 6.97 -36.19 5.00
CA VAL A 816 6.33 -37.06 4.00
C VAL A 816 6.52 -38.52 4.40
N LEU A 817 5.43 -39.21 4.71
CA LEU A 817 5.43 -40.60 5.18
C LEU A 817 5.23 -41.62 4.06
N ARG A 818 4.66 -41.21 2.91
CA ARG A 818 4.39 -42.06 1.75
C ARG A 818 4.70 -41.31 0.46
N ASN A 819 5.00 -42.03 -0.62
CA ASN A 819 5.34 -41.40 -1.89
C ASN A 819 4.16 -40.61 -2.47
N ILE A 820 4.38 -39.33 -2.75
CA ILE A 820 3.36 -38.40 -3.27
C ILE A 820 3.64 -37.96 -4.72
N ASP A 821 4.54 -38.63 -5.45
CA ASP A 821 4.90 -38.27 -6.83
C ASP A 821 3.70 -38.32 -7.79
N HIS A 822 2.71 -39.18 -7.50
CA HIS A 822 1.51 -39.29 -8.32
C HIS A 822 0.63 -38.02 -8.27
N PHE A 823 0.82 -37.13 -7.29
CA PHE A 823 0.12 -35.86 -7.20
C PHE A 823 0.64 -34.79 -8.17
N PHE A 824 1.80 -34.97 -8.82
CA PHE A 824 2.24 -34.10 -9.94
C PHE A 824 1.26 -34.15 -11.13
N THR A 825 0.35 -35.11 -11.15
CA THR A 825 -0.68 -35.21 -12.19
C THR A 825 -1.77 -34.15 -12.07
N TYR A 826 -1.93 -33.52 -10.90
CA TYR A 826 -2.94 -32.49 -10.68
C TYR A 826 -2.53 -31.15 -11.34
N PRO A 827 -3.49 -30.30 -11.74
CA PRO A 827 -3.23 -28.98 -12.29
C PRO A 827 -3.13 -27.93 -11.19
N GLU A 828 -2.52 -26.79 -11.50
CA GLU A 828 -2.54 -25.60 -10.62
C GLU A 828 -3.94 -25.00 -10.53
N LEU A 829 -4.49 -24.55 -9.40
CA LEU A 829 -4.01 -24.76 -8.05
C LEU A 829 -4.73 -25.98 -7.46
N SER A 830 -3.97 -26.96 -7.02
CA SER A 830 -4.48 -28.09 -6.24
C SER A 830 -3.83 -28.06 -4.87
N ALA A 831 -4.64 -28.24 -3.81
CA ALA A 831 -4.20 -28.12 -2.42
C ALA A 831 -5.12 -28.95 -1.50
N SER A 832 -4.68 -29.19 -0.26
CA SER A 832 -5.57 -29.76 0.76
C SER A 832 -6.42 -28.65 1.39
N ALA A 833 -7.63 -29.02 1.79
CA ALA A 833 -8.56 -28.07 2.40
C ALA A 833 -8.13 -27.59 3.78
N ASN A 834 -8.64 -26.42 4.14
CA ASN A 834 -8.53 -25.80 5.46
C ASN A 834 -9.94 -25.32 5.88
N ASN A 835 -10.02 -24.50 6.94
CA ASN A 835 -11.29 -23.99 7.44
C ASN A 835 -12.10 -23.21 6.38
N LYS A 836 -13.43 -23.30 6.43
CA LYS A 836 -14.38 -22.69 5.47
C LYS A 836 -14.13 -23.16 4.02
N PHE A 837 -14.24 -22.30 3.02
CA PHE A 837 -14.03 -22.61 1.60
C PHE A 837 -12.56 -22.49 1.14
N LEU A 838 -11.61 -22.50 2.09
CA LEU A 838 -10.22 -22.11 1.86
C LEU A 838 -9.30 -23.33 1.83
N PHE A 839 -8.18 -23.24 1.13
CA PHE A 839 -7.11 -24.24 1.16
C PHE A 839 -5.98 -23.86 2.12
N ASN A 840 -5.22 -24.87 2.55
CA ASN A 840 -3.98 -24.70 3.30
C ASN A 840 -2.80 -24.52 2.31
N SER A 841 -1.96 -23.50 2.50
CA SER A 841 -0.82 -23.22 1.59
C SER A 841 0.46 -23.98 1.93
N GLY A 842 0.37 -24.98 2.83
CA GLY A 842 1.48 -25.83 3.24
C GLY A 842 1.79 -26.96 2.26
N VAL A 843 0.82 -27.40 1.45
CA VAL A 843 1.04 -28.32 0.32
C VAL A 843 0.23 -27.86 -0.89
N MET A 844 0.90 -27.49 -1.98
CA MET A 844 0.26 -26.98 -3.18
C MET A 844 0.93 -27.50 -4.46
N VAL A 845 0.12 -27.83 -5.47
CA VAL A 845 0.59 -28.07 -6.84
C VAL A 845 0.49 -26.77 -7.62
N VAL A 846 1.61 -26.29 -8.15
CA VAL A 846 1.72 -25.05 -8.93
C VAL A 846 2.42 -25.28 -10.27
N GLU A 847 2.14 -24.42 -11.25
CA GLU A 847 2.67 -24.43 -12.60
C GLU A 847 3.42 -23.11 -12.85
N PRO A 848 4.75 -23.07 -12.61
CA PRO A 848 5.55 -21.85 -12.68
C PRO A 848 5.33 -21.03 -13.96
N SER A 849 5.17 -19.72 -13.82
CA SER A 849 4.96 -18.78 -14.92
C SER A 849 5.42 -17.38 -14.54
N ALA A 850 6.19 -16.75 -15.43
CA ALA A 850 6.69 -15.39 -15.22
C ALA A 850 5.53 -14.40 -15.23
N CYS A 851 4.60 -14.57 -16.16
CA CYS A 851 3.41 -13.76 -16.28
C CYS A 851 2.54 -13.86 -15.02
N LEU A 852 2.32 -15.08 -14.50
CA LEU A 852 1.54 -15.27 -13.28
C LEU A 852 2.25 -14.70 -12.05
N PHE A 853 3.57 -14.85 -11.94
CA PHE A 853 4.34 -14.21 -10.88
C PHE A 853 4.22 -12.68 -10.92
N GLU A 854 4.31 -12.06 -12.09
CA GLU A 854 4.12 -10.61 -12.25
C GLU A 854 2.72 -10.17 -11.81
N ASP A 855 1.68 -10.90 -12.21
CA ASP A 855 0.31 -10.57 -11.81
C ASP A 855 0.08 -10.76 -10.29
N LEU A 856 0.61 -11.85 -9.69
CA LEU A 856 0.62 -12.05 -8.24
C LEU A 856 1.30 -10.86 -7.53
N MET A 857 2.44 -10.39 -8.03
CA MET A 857 3.15 -9.22 -7.47
C MET A 857 2.40 -7.89 -7.67
N LEU A 858 1.62 -7.74 -8.74
CA LEU A 858 0.77 -6.57 -8.96
C LEU A 858 -0.44 -6.59 -8.00
N LYS A 859 -1.03 -7.77 -7.79
CA LYS A 859 -2.18 -7.96 -6.91
C LYS A 859 -1.82 -7.98 -5.44
N SER A 860 -0.57 -8.28 -5.07
CA SER A 860 -0.10 -8.34 -3.67
C SER A 860 -0.28 -7.04 -2.88
N PHE A 861 -0.44 -5.90 -3.55
CA PHE A 861 -0.69 -4.59 -2.93
C PHE A 861 -2.15 -4.15 -2.95
N LYS A 862 -3.02 -4.91 -3.63
CA LYS A 862 -4.44 -4.61 -3.84
C LYS A 862 -5.35 -5.60 -3.11
N LEU A 863 -5.01 -6.89 -3.17
CA LEU A 863 -5.74 -7.96 -2.50
C LEU A 863 -5.24 -8.10 -1.06
N GLU A 864 -6.13 -7.77 -0.14
CA GLU A 864 -5.89 -7.88 1.29
C GLU A 864 -5.88 -9.36 1.71
N SER A 865 -4.81 -9.81 2.35
CA SER A 865 -4.72 -11.17 2.89
C SER A 865 -5.46 -11.27 4.22
N TYR A 866 -6.44 -12.18 4.32
CA TYR A 866 -7.25 -12.33 5.55
C TYR A 866 -6.42 -12.68 6.80
N ASN A 867 -5.22 -13.24 6.65
CA ASN A 867 -4.31 -13.56 7.75
C ASN A 867 -2.97 -12.79 7.67
N ASN A 868 -2.90 -11.78 6.81
CA ASN A 868 -1.68 -11.00 6.51
C ASN A 868 -0.48 -11.83 6.03
N GLY A 869 -0.67 -13.11 5.73
CA GLY A 869 0.35 -14.05 5.24
C GLY A 869 0.06 -14.54 3.82
N ASP A 870 0.92 -15.43 3.33
CA ASP A 870 0.84 -16.03 1.99
C ASP A 870 -0.46 -16.82 1.79
N GLN A 871 -0.89 -17.64 2.75
CA GLN A 871 -2.12 -18.44 2.63
C GLN A 871 -3.34 -17.57 2.36
N GLY A 872 -3.47 -16.47 3.09
CA GLY A 872 -4.61 -15.58 2.93
C GLY A 872 -4.60 -14.87 1.59
N PHE A 873 -3.43 -14.44 1.13
CA PHE A 873 -3.30 -13.83 -0.19
C PHE A 873 -3.63 -14.82 -1.32
N LEU A 874 -3.06 -16.03 -1.25
CA LEU A 874 -3.26 -17.05 -2.28
C LEU A 874 -4.72 -17.50 -2.36
N ASN A 875 -5.47 -17.55 -1.25
CA ASN A 875 -6.90 -17.88 -1.27
C ASN A 875 -7.80 -16.75 -1.80
N GLU A 876 -7.37 -15.50 -1.71
CA GLU A 876 -8.08 -14.37 -2.32
C GLU A 876 -7.76 -14.23 -3.81
N TYR A 877 -6.58 -14.71 -4.24
CA TYR A 877 -6.18 -14.73 -5.64
C TYR A 877 -6.72 -15.96 -6.39
N PHE A 878 -6.46 -17.18 -5.89
CA PHE A 878 -6.90 -18.45 -6.45
C PHE A 878 -8.21 -18.86 -5.81
N THR A 879 -9.32 -18.39 -6.36
CA THR A 879 -10.66 -18.70 -5.85
C THR A 879 -11.18 -20.03 -6.36
N TRP A 880 -10.82 -20.42 -7.58
CA TRP A 880 -11.12 -21.75 -8.12
C TRP A 880 -9.91 -22.69 -7.99
N TRP A 881 -9.98 -23.61 -7.04
CA TRP A 881 -8.92 -24.58 -6.72
C TRP A 881 -9.49 -25.99 -6.58
N HIS A 882 -8.62 -27.00 -6.64
CA HIS A 882 -9.02 -28.41 -6.61
C HIS A 882 -8.57 -29.11 -5.33
N ARG A 883 -9.49 -29.83 -4.68
CA ARG A 883 -9.23 -30.51 -3.41
C ARG A 883 -8.43 -31.78 -3.60
N MET A 884 -7.26 -31.81 -2.97
CA MET A 884 -6.50 -33.02 -2.69
C MET A 884 -6.91 -33.58 -1.31
N PRO A 885 -6.70 -34.88 -1.06
CA PRO A 885 -7.05 -35.51 0.22
C PRO A 885 -6.44 -34.76 1.42
N ALA A 886 -7.19 -34.63 2.51
CA ALA A 886 -6.67 -34.07 3.77
C ALA A 886 -5.47 -34.87 4.31
N LYS A 887 -5.44 -36.18 4.01
CA LYS A 887 -4.30 -37.08 4.32
C LYS A 887 -2.98 -36.65 3.67
N LEU A 888 -3.00 -35.82 2.62
CA LEU A 888 -1.81 -35.26 1.99
C LEU A 888 -1.19 -34.10 2.78
N ASN A 889 -1.97 -33.44 3.60
CA ASN A 889 -1.54 -32.35 4.47
C ASN A 889 -2.23 -32.53 5.84
N PHE A 890 -1.91 -33.62 6.53
CA PHE A 890 -2.56 -33.95 7.79
C PHE A 890 -2.07 -32.98 8.87
N LEU A 891 -2.91 -32.02 9.23
CA LEU A 891 -2.60 -31.05 10.27
C LEU A 891 -2.53 -31.76 11.63
N LYS A 892 -1.42 -31.61 12.35
CA LYS A 892 -1.26 -32.10 13.73
C LYS A 892 -2.13 -31.26 14.68
N ASN A 893 -3.45 -31.46 14.62
CA ASN A 893 -4.47 -30.77 15.40
C ASN A 893 -5.58 -31.76 15.84
N PHE A 894 -5.75 -31.92 17.15
CA PHE A 894 -6.57 -32.92 17.83
C PHE A 894 -7.54 -32.25 18.81
N GLU A 895 -8.19 -31.14 18.41
CA GLU A 895 -9.18 -30.43 19.25
C GLU A 895 -10.25 -31.36 19.85
N HIS A 896 -10.67 -32.39 19.11
CA HIS A 896 -11.60 -33.43 19.55
C HIS A 896 -11.14 -34.81 19.06
N GLY A 897 -10.52 -35.62 19.92
CA GLY A 897 -10.17 -37.01 19.59
C GLY A 897 -8.95 -37.57 20.30
N LYS A 898 -8.50 -38.75 19.84
CA LYS A 898 -7.25 -39.35 20.30
C LYS A 898 -6.07 -38.64 19.63
N HIS A 899 -5.01 -38.38 20.37
CA HIS A 899 -3.78 -37.71 19.91
C HIS A 899 -2.86 -38.66 19.11
N GLU A 900 -3.46 -39.49 18.27
CA GLU A 900 -2.82 -40.53 17.46
C GLU A 900 -2.96 -40.18 15.98
N ILE A 901 -1.86 -40.29 15.22
CA ILE A 901 -1.91 -40.08 13.78
C ILE A 901 -2.37 -41.35 13.06
N PRO A 902 -3.25 -41.27 12.06
CA PRO A 902 -3.65 -42.44 11.28
C PRO A 902 -2.49 -43.00 10.45
N ASP A 903 -2.41 -44.33 10.31
CA ASP A 903 -1.34 -44.99 9.52
C ASP A 903 -1.40 -44.71 8.02
N ASN A 904 -2.55 -44.28 7.49
CA ASN A 904 -2.77 -44.08 6.07
C ASN A 904 -2.51 -42.66 5.57
N VAL A 905 -1.95 -41.77 6.41
CA VAL A 905 -1.60 -40.39 6.00
C VAL A 905 -0.37 -40.39 5.06
N PHE A 906 -0.34 -39.45 4.12
CA PHE A 906 0.79 -39.27 3.21
C PHE A 906 1.84 -38.31 3.77
N ALA A 907 1.42 -37.25 4.45
CA ALA A 907 2.31 -36.32 5.12
C ALA A 907 1.65 -35.71 6.35
N VAL A 908 2.47 -35.35 7.34
CA VAL A 908 2.06 -34.70 8.60
C VAL A 908 2.58 -33.28 8.63
N HIS A 909 1.71 -32.31 8.91
CA HIS A 909 2.04 -30.90 9.10
C HIS A 909 2.07 -30.55 10.58
N TYR A 910 3.27 -30.28 11.10
CA TYR A 910 3.49 -30.11 12.54
C TYR A 910 3.09 -28.72 13.01
N LEU A 911 1.92 -28.58 13.62
CA LEU A 911 1.50 -27.36 14.32
C LEU A 911 2.05 -27.30 15.75
N GLY A 912 2.03 -26.12 16.36
CA GLY A 912 2.61 -25.88 17.70
C GLY A 912 4.14 -25.85 17.70
N LEU A 913 4.75 -26.34 18.78
CA LEU A 913 6.19 -26.56 18.87
C LEU A 913 6.59 -27.70 17.91
N LYS A 914 7.67 -27.47 17.16
CA LYS A 914 8.17 -28.40 16.16
C LYS A 914 8.98 -29.52 16.82
N PRO A 915 8.98 -30.75 16.28
CA PRO A 915 9.63 -31.90 16.92
C PRO A 915 11.10 -31.69 17.26
N TRP A 916 11.87 -31.03 16.38
CA TRP A 916 13.29 -30.75 16.60
C TRP A 916 13.56 -29.78 17.75
N MET A 917 12.56 -29.00 18.17
CA MET A 917 12.64 -28.11 19.34
C MET A 917 12.22 -28.78 20.65
N CYS A 918 11.70 -30.01 20.60
CA CYS A 918 11.32 -30.79 21.76
C CYS A 918 12.40 -31.83 22.09
N TYR A 919 12.38 -32.35 23.32
CA TYR A 919 13.13 -33.57 23.63
C TYR A 919 12.60 -34.77 22.84
N ARG A 920 13.45 -35.76 22.65
CA ARG A 920 13.12 -37.00 21.95
C ARG A 920 11.99 -37.80 22.58
N ASP A 921 11.94 -37.80 23.91
CA ASP A 921 11.19 -38.80 24.68
C ASP A 921 9.66 -38.64 24.58
N TYR A 922 9.16 -37.42 24.36
CA TYR A 922 7.73 -37.11 24.21
C TYR A 922 7.51 -35.78 23.48
N ASP A 923 6.30 -35.53 22.98
CA ASP A 923 5.94 -34.25 22.36
C ASP A 923 5.83 -33.14 23.43
N CYS A 924 6.80 -32.22 23.46
CA CYS A 924 6.82 -31.15 24.45
C CYS A 924 5.65 -30.14 24.34
N ASN A 925 4.79 -30.25 23.32
CA ASN A 925 3.50 -29.54 23.32
C ASN A 925 2.59 -29.96 24.49
N TRP A 926 2.79 -31.15 25.08
CA TRP A 926 2.10 -31.57 26.31
C TRP A 926 2.41 -30.69 27.53
N ASP A 927 3.56 -30.01 27.57
CA ASP A 927 3.92 -29.13 28.69
C ASP A 927 3.27 -27.74 28.60
N LEU A 928 2.43 -27.51 27.59
CA LEU A 928 1.78 -26.23 27.30
C LEU A 928 0.29 -26.44 27.10
N LEU A 929 -0.53 -26.04 28.08
CA LEU A 929 -1.98 -26.28 28.08
C LEU A 929 -2.66 -25.79 26.79
N HIS A 930 -2.31 -24.58 26.33
CA HIS A 930 -2.87 -24.00 25.10
C HIS A 930 -2.36 -24.66 23.80
N HIS A 931 -1.35 -25.54 23.89
CA HIS A 931 -0.83 -26.35 22.79
C HIS A 931 -1.25 -27.82 22.85
N HIS A 932 -2.03 -28.25 23.85
CA HIS A 932 -2.51 -29.63 23.95
C HIS A 932 -3.21 -30.10 22.69
N ARG A 933 -4.03 -29.26 22.04
CA ARG A 933 -4.63 -29.63 20.74
C ARG A 933 -3.60 -29.98 19.65
N PHE A 934 -2.33 -29.59 19.79
CA PHE A 934 -1.26 -29.92 18.84
C PHE A 934 -0.31 -31.03 19.35
N SER A 935 -0.52 -31.58 20.55
CA SER A 935 0.36 -32.62 21.09
C SER A 935 0.05 -33.99 20.47
N SER A 936 1.08 -34.74 20.11
CA SER A 936 0.95 -36.14 19.70
C SER A 936 2.30 -36.85 19.72
N ASP A 937 2.45 -37.79 20.67
CA ASP A 937 3.66 -38.62 20.75
C ASP A 937 3.81 -39.54 19.54
N SER A 938 2.69 -39.92 18.92
CA SER A 938 2.66 -40.71 17.69
C SER A 938 3.26 -39.93 16.52
N ALA A 939 2.84 -38.67 16.31
CA ALA A 939 3.43 -37.79 15.31
C ALA A 939 4.90 -37.46 15.61
N HIS A 940 5.22 -37.24 16.88
CA HIS A 940 6.58 -36.96 17.34
C HIS A 940 7.52 -38.13 17.05
N ARG A 941 7.08 -39.36 17.34
CA ARG A 941 7.84 -40.59 17.08
C ARG A 941 8.12 -40.78 15.59
N LYS A 942 7.19 -40.49 14.69
CA LYS A 942 7.45 -40.56 13.22
C LYS A 942 8.53 -39.58 12.78
N TRP A 943 8.57 -38.38 13.36
CA TRP A 943 9.64 -37.43 13.05
C TRP A 943 11.00 -37.96 13.47
N TRP A 944 11.07 -38.53 14.69
CA TRP A 944 12.29 -39.13 15.21
C TRP A 944 12.75 -40.36 14.45
N GLN A 945 11.82 -41.16 13.92
CA GLN A 945 12.18 -42.27 13.02
C GLN A 945 12.88 -41.78 11.76
N VAL A 946 12.44 -40.65 11.19
CA VAL A 946 13.13 -40.05 10.05
C VAL A 946 14.49 -39.52 10.49
N TYR A 947 14.59 -38.82 11.63
CA TYR A 947 15.87 -38.36 12.21
C TYR A 947 16.88 -39.50 12.36
N ASP A 948 16.47 -40.64 12.91
CA ASP A 948 17.35 -41.78 13.15
C ASP A 948 17.88 -42.41 11.86
N SER A 949 17.09 -42.32 10.78
CA SER A 949 17.48 -42.82 9.46
C SER A 949 18.40 -41.87 8.69
N MET A 950 18.60 -40.64 9.17
CA MET A 950 19.47 -39.66 8.50
C MET A 950 20.96 -39.96 8.77
N PRO A 951 21.86 -39.63 7.82
CA PRO A 951 23.29 -39.57 8.07
C PRO A 951 23.63 -38.75 9.32
N LEU A 952 24.62 -39.21 10.09
CA LEU A 952 25.01 -38.60 11.37
C LEU A 952 25.43 -37.14 11.19
N GLU A 953 26.04 -36.79 10.06
CA GLU A 953 26.43 -35.43 9.73
C GLU A 953 25.21 -34.50 9.65
N LEU A 954 24.08 -34.99 9.12
CA LEU A 954 22.84 -34.21 9.01
C LEU A 954 22.12 -34.07 10.36
N GLN A 955 22.23 -35.09 11.23
CA GLN A 955 21.64 -35.06 12.56
C GLN A 955 22.19 -33.91 13.42
N THR A 956 23.46 -33.51 13.21
CA THR A 956 24.07 -32.40 13.97
C THR A 956 23.36 -31.05 13.77
N TYR A 957 22.72 -30.84 12.61
CA TYR A 957 21.96 -29.62 12.30
C TYR A 957 20.56 -29.58 12.95
N CYS A 958 20.22 -30.63 13.69
CA CYS A 958 18.99 -30.79 14.45
C CYS A 958 19.24 -30.78 15.97
N GLY A 959 20.38 -30.24 16.40
CA GLY A 959 20.73 -30.07 17.81
C GLY A 959 19.89 -29.02 18.54
N LEU A 960 19.87 -29.10 19.87
CA LEU A 960 19.23 -28.09 20.72
C LEU A 960 20.23 -26.96 20.98
N THR A 961 19.77 -25.71 20.92
CA THR A 961 20.56 -24.59 21.46
C THR A 961 20.36 -24.50 22.98
N ARG A 962 21.29 -23.85 23.69
CA ARG A 962 21.22 -23.63 25.13
C ARG A 962 19.91 -22.93 25.51
N LYS A 963 19.52 -21.92 24.73
CA LYS A 963 18.25 -21.21 24.89
C LYS A 963 17.03 -22.13 24.72
N MET A 964 17.07 -23.07 23.79
CA MET A 964 15.99 -24.06 23.63
C MET A 964 15.94 -25.01 24.83
N GLY A 965 17.09 -25.52 25.29
CA GLY A 965 17.18 -26.39 26.45
C GLY A 965 16.66 -25.74 27.74
N GLU A 966 17.07 -24.50 28.01
CA GLU A 966 16.57 -23.70 29.14
C GLU A 966 15.05 -23.50 29.07
N LYS A 967 14.53 -23.18 27.87
CA LYS A 967 13.10 -23.03 27.65
C LYS A 967 12.34 -24.33 27.92
N LEU A 968 12.85 -25.48 27.45
CA LEU A 968 12.22 -26.78 27.69
C LEU A 968 12.18 -27.14 29.18
N LYS A 969 13.28 -26.91 29.92
CA LYS A 969 13.33 -27.11 31.37
C LYS A 969 12.29 -26.25 32.09
N LEU A 970 12.23 -24.96 31.74
CA LEU A 970 11.26 -24.02 32.32
C LEU A 970 9.80 -24.41 32.03
N LEU A 971 9.49 -24.82 30.80
CA LEU A 971 8.15 -25.28 30.43
C LEU A 971 7.73 -26.49 31.27
N ARG A 972 8.63 -27.45 31.41
CA ARG A 972 8.41 -28.67 32.19
C ARG A 972 8.26 -28.41 33.70
N GLU A 973 9.05 -27.48 34.26
CA GLU A 973 8.89 -27.04 35.66
C GLU A 973 7.54 -26.36 35.89
N ARG A 974 7.09 -25.52 34.94
CA ARG A 974 5.77 -24.90 35.02
C ARG A 974 4.65 -25.93 34.96
N ALA A 975 4.75 -26.91 34.05
CA ALA A 975 3.79 -28.00 33.95
C ALA A 975 3.70 -28.81 35.26
N ARG A 976 4.84 -29.04 35.92
CA ARG A 976 4.91 -29.67 37.25
C ARG A 976 4.24 -28.85 38.35
N ASN A 977 4.46 -27.53 38.38
CA ASN A 977 4.01 -26.65 39.47
C ASN A 977 2.52 -26.27 39.39
N TYR A 978 1.90 -26.33 38.21
CA TYR A 978 0.54 -25.86 38.02
C TYR A 978 -0.56 -26.84 38.49
N GLY A 979 -0.23 -28.07 38.89
CA GLY A 979 -1.17 -29.06 39.46
C GLY A 979 -2.22 -29.64 38.50
N ASP A 980 -2.57 -28.92 37.42
CA ASP A 980 -3.69 -29.19 36.51
C ASP A 980 -3.26 -29.72 35.11
N PHE A 981 -2.14 -30.45 35.01
CA PHE A 981 -1.77 -31.20 33.80
C PHE A 981 -2.06 -32.70 33.99
N PRO A 982 -3.33 -33.13 33.80
CA PRO A 982 -3.76 -34.50 34.08
C PRO A 982 -3.10 -35.57 33.20
N ASP A 983 -2.47 -35.19 32.08
CA ASP A 983 -1.81 -36.13 31.15
C ASP A 983 -0.48 -36.70 31.69
N GLY A 984 0.19 -36.01 32.62
CA GLY A 984 1.41 -36.47 33.28
C GLY A 984 2.68 -36.58 32.42
N HIS A 985 2.72 -36.06 31.18
CA HIS A 985 3.90 -36.18 30.30
C HIS A 985 5.16 -35.49 30.87
N TRP A 986 4.99 -34.44 31.67
CA TRP A 986 6.08 -33.80 32.41
C TRP A 986 6.79 -34.72 33.41
N LYS A 987 6.27 -35.93 33.68
CA LYS A 987 6.91 -36.97 34.51
C LYS A 987 7.83 -37.91 33.70
N ILE A 988 7.73 -37.93 32.37
CA ILE A 988 8.49 -38.86 31.50
C ILE A 988 9.98 -38.53 31.56
N GLU A 989 10.81 -39.43 32.07
CA GLU A 989 12.26 -39.23 32.16
C GLU A 989 12.88 -38.85 30.79
N VAL A 990 13.61 -37.73 30.74
CA VAL A 990 14.23 -37.22 29.50
C VAL A 990 15.57 -37.91 29.29
N LYS A 991 15.69 -38.69 28.22
CA LYS A 991 16.91 -39.44 27.84
C LYS A 991 17.57 -38.89 26.58
N ASP A 992 16.98 -37.86 25.96
CA ASP A 992 17.55 -37.18 24.81
C ASP A 992 19.00 -36.70 25.07
N PRO A 993 20.01 -37.21 24.34
CA PRO A 993 21.41 -36.85 24.58
C PRO A 993 21.71 -35.38 24.27
N ARG A 994 20.88 -34.71 23.45
CA ARG A 994 21.05 -33.29 23.12
C ARG A 994 20.87 -32.37 24.33
N GLN A 995 20.28 -32.86 25.43
CA GLN A 995 20.13 -32.08 26.66
C GLN A 995 21.47 -31.74 27.34
N TYR A 996 22.54 -32.51 27.02
CA TYR A 996 23.89 -32.34 27.57
C TYR A 996 24.87 -31.68 26.57
N HIS A 997 24.50 -31.59 25.29
CA HIS A 997 25.35 -31.12 24.21
C HIS A 997 24.60 -30.12 23.32
N TYR A 998 24.68 -28.83 23.68
CA TYR A 998 24.07 -27.74 22.90
C TYR A 998 24.95 -27.34 21.71
N VAL A 999 24.32 -26.83 20.64
CA VAL A 999 24.99 -26.55 19.35
C VAL A 999 25.43 -25.08 19.14
N ASP A 1000 25.15 -24.18 20.09
CA ASP A 1000 25.44 -22.74 20.01
C ASP A 1000 26.55 -22.26 20.97
#